data_AF-A0A2E6F6C5-F1
#
_entry.id   AF-A0A2E6F6C5-F1
#
_cell.length_a   1.000
_cell.length_b   1.000
_cell.length_c   1.000
_cell.angle_alpha   90.00
_cell.angle_beta   90.00
_cell.angle_gamma   90.00
#
_symmetry.space_group_name_H-M   'P 1'
#
loop_
_entity.id
_entity.type
_entity.pdbx_description
1 polymer ?
#
loop_
_entity_poly.entity_id
_entity_poly.type
_entity_poly.pdbx_seq_one_letter_code
_entity_poly.pdbx_strand_id
1 'polypeptide(L)'
;MAVADIRSDFIITDLIPVLFGIVLSFFIFRFWVPFALRRVQIAFYTDDGIYEVHRITDTFKQSRKLLGEDGAIFGVTLYRMAVTGLMILAGEIAFQPEEYSLHVLIFIMLLLAIPVLISPVSSLIGQFTRTLSSRKADLIDYKRNRRVLIVVVTAMLFALSLGFWVYLTRTLEMSPEEARAWTLVLFLFPSVLVYGRVMGSSWNGLVQQKWKRAKGQASALNPHPPRFFARLLALFILVNIMLMPITALNGFSSYLYDWYLYQFAPEDLFSHSEQALLVYPEIRTMSLSQKGGLIGYLSIELFSQVPDVFVAKFLSQLTVLFLILNVTLIGLAFVYEMVRMQFIGLGTIGGFGGVVIADGRALRAESSHRGLLVSFCFSAFTGYTVLMLVMAIFGRFPGVLPDAQMCSTNLGAIVGGFSPEYRGTSLHAEACGVLDPDVVEQLTFAINAAGQALFIPFWFISLPKWFKMKRANFDLSAIEDRGGPIIIEDKKEMAKLLSRTKPGEDALSLLKTDRLSDLVSVLKRLDRSNASRDRELHARTEMLFAASRGDWQRAEDYAVNLLAQKEGEDLMCRKLLAAAALANRDLLEAKIRLEDLPDDESESDQLRWVASLFALKGKLRKFEVDEMLQLTPGGRRLEDLVSRFPMLMAWPSKKPRIDNAVDRRGLLGDVARLRLSGRSDDALVKIREVQTMMPDMLGARWFVAEALCLIDMGEINQAMRIHYELSKSESEDPYVAGLCEVLRTLGQEAPHLVDRRMDGLIEVTVATDSKKMSRLEWSRIVNNMPTNAVAALKLGRKGEDEALASNAWITMGPAIKKNMWPVVRGAFAVSNAMFICMILAGVLVIYMEGALGIPLVIGAIGLWARAGNKRQVVRHRDMPLCRDYSSRLRTKRAMVKYNELPVGTHLMLSGIIVPIGEIPIDLGYPLWVDPLVGKRDKWLPGLNLGRGSTKKRKQKLEDYLGEESSGIEGRGQVSKSALLSMIDKKNVQKRQKYDGIKNLSSSIIQAKDEGMVFESTENDDRIIGGPRRPSSRGTPRKRNPPPGFVKKSQFGDNDSVFY
;
A
#
# COMPACT_ATOMS: atom_id res chain seq x y z
N MET A 1 1.33 -36.85 45.77
CA MET A 1 2.08 -37.39 44.61
C MET A 1 3.55 -37.16 44.90
N ALA A 2 4.43 -38.13 44.59
CA ALA A 2 5.87 -37.92 44.69
C ALA A 2 6.28 -36.76 43.77
N VAL A 3 7.21 -35.92 44.22
CA VAL A 3 7.79 -34.83 43.40
C VAL A 3 8.68 -35.50 42.35
N ALA A 4 8.51 -35.12 41.08
CA ALA A 4 9.30 -35.69 40.01
C ALA A 4 10.79 -35.30 40.13
N ASP A 5 11.69 -36.27 39.92
CA ASP A 5 13.14 -36.09 40.11
C ASP A 5 13.84 -35.68 38.80
N ILE A 6 14.98 -34.98 38.89
CA ILE A 6 15.78 -34.57 37.73
C ILE A 6 17.08 -35.38 37.68
N ARG A 7 17.33 -36.07 36.57
CA ARG A 7 18.62 -36.71 36.30
C ARG A 7 19.51 -35.84 35.41
N SER A 8 20.78 -35.68 35.81
CA SER A 8 21.82 -34.98 35.02
C SER A 8 22.39 -35.82 33.89
N ASP A 9 22.36 -37.15 34.01
CA ASP A 9 22.93 -38.08 33.04
C ASP A 9 21.98 -38.31 31.86
N PHE A 10 22.51 -38.12 30.65
CA PHE A 10 21.79 -38.35 29.41
C PHE A 10 21.80 -39.84 29.02
N ILE A 11 20.62 -40.46 28.96
CA ILE A 11 20.47 -41.85 28.50
C ILE A 11 19.75 -41.85 27.13
N ILE A 12 20.07 -42.81 26.27
CA ILE A 12 19.46 -42.95 24.93
C ILE A 12 17.92 -43.05 25.01
N THR A 13 17.38 -43.58 26.10
CA THR A 13 15.93 -43.64 26.37
C THR A 13 15.28 -42.26 26.47
N ASP A 14 16.02 -41.24 26.87
CA ASP A 14 15.55 -39.85 26.98
C ASP A 14 15.33 -39.21 25.59
N LEU A 15 15.83 -39.86 24.52
CA LEU A 15 15.54 -39.45 23.15
C LEU A 15 14.14 -39.88 22.69
N ILE A 16 13.49 -40.83 23.38
CA ILE A 16 12.18 -41.36 22.98
C ILE A 16 11.09 -40.27 23.05
N PRO A 17 10.94 -39.51 24.15
CA PRO A 17 9.98 -38.40 24.21
C PRO A 17 10.28 -37.30 23.19
N VAL A 18 11.57 -37.00 22.96
CA VAL A 18 12.01 -36.01 21.96
C VAL A 18 11.62 -36.43 20.54
N LEU A 19 11.92 -37.68 20.17
CA LEU A 19 11.61 -38.22 18.85
C LEU A 19 10.09 -38.33 18.65
N PHE A 20 9.36 -38.78 19.67
CA PHE A 20 7.90 -38.79 19.67
C PHE A 20 7.32 -37.38 19.46
N GLY A 21 7.79 -36.40 20.23
CA GLY A 21 7.34 -35.01 20.13
C GLY A 21 7.63 -34.37 18.77
N ILE A 22 8.80 -34.64 18.18
CA ILE A 22 9.17 -34.17 16.84
C ILE A 22 8.30 -34.82 15.77
N VAL A 23 8.09 -36.15 15.81
CA VAL A 23 7.25 -36.87 14.85
C VAL A 23 5.80 -36.39 14.93
N LEU A 24 5.27 -36.25 16.14
CA LEU A 24 3.91 -35.76 16.36
C LEU A 24 3.74 -34.31 15.87
N SER A 25 4.70 -33.44 16.21
CA SER A 25 4.75 -32.06 15.71
C SER A 25 4.82 -32.01 14.17
N PHE A 26 5.59 -32.90 13.55
CA PHE A 26 5.65 -33.03 12.10
C PHE A 26 4.29 -33.41 11.51
N PHE A 27 3.57 -34.37 12.09
CA PHE A 27 2.21 -34.73 11.65
C PHE A 27 1.22 -33.55 11.82
N ILE A 28 1.26 -32.87 12.96
CA ILE A 28 0.43 -31.69 13.22
C ILE A 28 0.72 -30.63 12.15
N PHE A 29 1.98 -30.31 11.90
CA PHE A 29 2.32 -29.28 10.91
C PHE A 29 2.00 -29.71 9.47
N ARG A 30 2.26 -30.98 9.14
CA ARG A 30 2.12 -31.50 7.78
C ARG A 30 0.69 -31.73 7.37
N PHE A 31 -0.22 -32.01 8.32
CA PHE A 31 -1.61 -32.40 8.07
C PHE A 31 -2.64 -31.54 8.81
N TRP A 32 -2.47 -31.34 10.13
CA TRP A 32 -3.45 -30.63 10.95
C TRP A 32 -3.51 -29.12 10.67
N VAL A 33 -2.37 -28.42 10.64
CA VAL A 33 -2.32 -26.97 10.39
C VAL A 33 -2.96 -26.61 9.05
N PRO A 34 -2.61 -27.24 7.90
CA PRO A 34 -3.20 -26.87 6.63
C PRO A 34 -4.67 -27.29 6.55
N PHE A 35 -5.09 -28.34 7.25
CA PHE A 35 -6.50 -28.71 7.39
C PHE A 35 -7.29 -27.66 8.18
N ALA A 36 -6.72 -27.14 9.28
CA ALA A 36 -7.29 -26.07 10.08
C ALA A 36 -7.32 -24.73 9.33
N LEU A 37 -6.43 -24.50 8.37
CA LEU A 37 -6.43 -23.31 7.49
C LEU A 37 -7.06 -23.56 6.12
N ARG A 38 -7.84 -24.63 5.96
CA ARG A 38 -8.65 -24.85 4.76
C ARG A 38 -9.88 -23.94 4.80
N ARG A 39 -10.33 -23.44 3.65
CA ARG A 39 -11.52 -22.55 3.52
C ARG A 39 -11.35 -21.22 4.24
N VAL A 40 -10.16 -20.64 4.21
CA VAL A 40 -9.95 -19.26 4.64
C VAL A 40 -10.62 -18.34 3.63
N GLN A 41 -11.37 -17.36 4.12
CA GLN A 41 -12.15 -16.44 3.31
C GLN A 41 -11.80 -14.99 3.64
N ILE A 42 -12.12 -14.08 2.73
CA ILE A 42 -12.02 -12.63 2.90
C ILE A 42 -13.39 -12.04 2.56
N ALA A 43 -13.82 -11.04 3.31
CA ALA A 43 -15.01 -10.27 3.00
C ALA A 43 -14.63 -8.85 2.55
N PHE A 44 -15.26 -8.35 1.49
CA PHE A 44 -15.16 -6.96 1.07
C PHE A 44 -16.46 -6.24 1.38
N TYR A 45 -16.34 -5.01 1.86
CA TYR A 45 -17.48 -4.11 1.86
C TYR A 45 -17.71 -3.62 0.43
N THR A 46 -18.93 -3.84 -0.08
CA THR A 46 -19.38 -3.24 -1.33
C THR A 46 -20.17 -1.98 -0.98
N ASP A 47 -21.47 -2.08 -0.75
CA ASP A 47 -22.37 -1.01 -0.31
C ASP A 47 -23.60 -1.59 0.43
N ASP A 48 -24.35 -0.74 1.14
CA ASP A 48 -25.60 -1.08 1.85
C ASP A 48 -25.54 -2.26 2.84
N GLY A 49 -24.36 -2.50 3.43
CA GLY A 49 -24.18 -3.61 4.37
C GLY A 49 -24.09 -4.99 3.71
N ILE A 50 -23.92 -5.03 2.39
CA ILE A 50 -23.61 -6.24 1.63
C ILE A 50 -22.09 -6.45 1.64
N TYR A 51 -21.69 -7.68 1.95
CA TYR A 51 -20.29 -8.09 1.94
C TYR A 51 -20.07 -9.18 0.89
N GLU A 52 -19.16 -8.94 -0.06
CA GLU A 52 -18.72 -9.96 -1.02
C GLU A 52 -17.68 -10.86 -0.37
N VAL A 53 -17.95 -12.17 -0.34
CA VAL A 53 -17.04 -13.15 0.29
C VAL A 53 -16.28 -13.93 -0.78
N HIS A 54 -14.96 -13.98 -0.63
CA HIS A 54 -14.08 -14.71 -1.53
C HIS A 54 -13.20 -15.71 -0.78
N ARG A 55 -12.89 -16.84 -1.43
CA ARG A 55 -12.04 -17.88 -0.86
C ARG A 55 -10.57 -17.58 -1.18
N ILE A 56 -9.70 -17.73 -0.19
CA ILE A 56 -8.22 -17.71 -0.38
C ILE A 56 -7.71 -19.14 -0.54
N THR A 57 -8.23 -20.06 0.28
CA THR A 57 -7.77 -21.45 0.32
C THR A 57 -8.97 -22.37 0.20
N ASP A 58 -8.95 -23.32 -0.73
CA ASP A 58 -9.94 -24.39 -0.80
C ASP A 58 -9.27 -25.76 -0.67
N THR A 59 -8.13 -25.93 -1.35
CA THR A 59 -7.37 -27.17 -1.32
C THR A 59 -6.29 -27.19 -0.26
N PHE A 60 -5.91 -28.40 0.14
CA PHE A 60 -4.78 -28.64 1.04
C PHE A 60 -3.48 -28.00 0.54
N LYS A 61 -3.25 -28.02 -0.78
CA LYS A 61 -2.07 -27.43 -1.43
C LYS A 61 -2.08 -25.91 -1.31
N GLN A 62 -3.23 -25.26 -1.47
CA GLN A 62 -3.36 -23.80 -1.30
C GLN A 62 -3.14 -23.36 0.15
N SER A 63 -3.67 -24.08 1.14
CA SER A 63 -3.40 -23.79 2.56
C SER A 63 -1.93 -23.95 2.91
N ARG A 64 -1.23 -24.92 2.32
CA ARG A 64 0.23 -25.05 2.47
C ARG A 64 1.00 -23.92 1.78
N LYS A 65 0.53 -23.48 0.60
CA LYS A 65 1.09 -22.31 -0.10
C LYS A 65 0.99 -21.05 0.77
N LEU A 66 -0.17 -20.81 1.40
CA LEU A 66 -0.41 -19.68 2.31
C LEU A 66 0.59 -19.62 3.47
N LEU A 67 0.91 -20.77 4.07
CA LEU A 67 1.90 -20.87 5.16
C LEU A 67 3.35 -20.64 4.70
N GLY A 68 3.61 -20.81 3.41
CA GLY A 68 4.92 -20.62 2.78
C GLY A 68 5.08 -19.27 2.08
N GLU A 69 4.11 -18.35 2.19
CA GLU A 69 4.20 -17.04 1.54
C GLU A 69 5.26 -16.14 2.20
N ASP A 70 5.81 -15.25 1.38
CA ASP A 70 6.84 -14.30 1.82
C ASP A 70 6.30 -13.42 2.94
N GLY A 71 6.94 -13.55 4.12
CA GLY A 71 6.54 -12.87 5.34
C GLY A 71 5.86 -13.76 6.38
N ALA A 72 5.29 -14.91 6.00
CA ALA A 72 4.66 -15.86 6.93
C ALA A 72 5.69 -16.66 7.75
N ILE A 73 6.85 -16.93 7.14
CA ILE A 73 7.86 -17.87 7.62
C ILE A 73 8.24 -17.63 9.09
N PHE A 74 8.46 -16.36 9.48
CA PHE A 74 8.86 -16.02 10.85
C PHE A 74 7.84 -16.48 11.89
N GLY A 75 6.56 -16.08 11.74
CA GLY A 75 5.52 -16.49 12.67
C GLY A 75 5.24 -18.00 12.63
N VAL A 76 5.28 -18.61 11.45
CA VAL A 76 5.09 -20.06 11.29
C VAL A 76 6.19 -20.85 11.99
N THR A 77 7.44 -20.41 11.94
CA THR A 77 8.55 -21.05 12.66
C THR A 77 8.37 -20.94 14.17
N LEU A 78 7.98 -19.78 14.70
CA LEU A 78 7.68 -19.62 16.14
C LEU A 78 6.56 -20.56 16.58
N TYR A 79 5.52 -20.71 15.75
CA TYR A 79 4.45 -21.66 16.03
C TYR A 79 4.95 -23.10 16.08
N ARG A 80 5.77 -23.51 15.10
CA ARG A 80 6.38 -24.84 15.08
C ARG A 80 7.26 -25.09 16.31
N MET A 81 8.05 -24.11 16.73
CA MET A 81 8.90 -24.21 17.93
C MET A 81 8.04 -24.46 19.16
N ALA A 82 7.00 -23.65 19.37
CA ALA A 82 6.13 -23.75 20.53
C ALA A 82 5.37 -25.09 20.59
N VAL A 83 4.79 -25.53 19.46
CA VAL A 83 4.10 -26.83 19.38
C VAL A 83 5.08 -27.99 19.59
N THR A 84 6.29 -27.91 19.03
CA THR A 84 7.29 -28.96 19.22
C THR A 84 7.71 -29.05 20.69
N GLY A 85 7.98 -27.92 21.35
CA GLY A 85 8.27 -27.90 22.79
C GLY A 85 7.12 -28.49 23.63
N LEU A 86 5.88 -28.15 23.30
CA LEU A 86 4.70 -28.69 23.97
C LEU A 86 4.51 -30.19 23.73
N MET A 87 4.74 -30.69 22.51
CA MET A 87 4.61 -32.12 22.20
C MET A 87 5.72 -32.95 22.83
N ILE A 88 6.93 -32.39 22.96
CA ILE A 88 8.03 -33.04 23.71
C ILE A 88 7.67 -33.08 25.20
N LEU A 89 7.18 -31.98 25.78
CA LEU A 89 6.69 -31.96 27.17
C LEU A 89 5.57 -32.99 27.40
N ALA A 90 4.61 -33.09 26.48
CA ALA A 90 3.56 -34.10 26.56
C ALA A 90 4.12 -35.52 26.44
N GLY A 91 5.16 -35.74 25.62
CA GLY A 91 5.87 -36.99 25.53
C GLY A 91 6.58 -37.37 26.84
N GLU A 92 7.26 -36.42 27.47
CA GLU A 92 7.93 -36.62 28.77
C GLU A 92 6.91 -37.04 29.83
N ILE A 93 5.80 -36.31 29.95
CA ILE A 93 4.72 -36.64 30.89
C ILE A 93 4.09 -38.02 30.59
N ALA A 94 4.00 -38.41 29.31
CA ALA A 94 3.36 -39.66 28.91
C ALA A 94 4.23 -40.91 29.10
N PHE A 95 5.55 -40.80 28.88
CA PHE A 95 6.47 -41.94 28.91
C PHE A 95 7.28 -42.05 30.20
N GLN A 96 7.62 -40.92 30.85
CA GLN A 96 8.42 -40.88 32.08
C GLN A 96 7.84 -39.83 33.06
N PRO A 97 6.70 -40.11 33.72
CA PRO A 97 6.04 -39.14 34.60
C PRO A 97 6.77 -38.88 35.93
N GLU A 98 7.75 -39.72 36.30
CA GLU A 98 8.42 -39.68 37.62
C GLU A 98 9.88 -39.18 37.57
N GLU A 99 10.58 -39.35 36.44
CA GLU A 99 11.98 -38.92 36.25
C GLU A 99 12.14 -38.09 34.97
N TYR A 100 12.65 -36.87 35.10
CA TYR A 100 12.90 -35.96 33.97
C TYR A 100 14.39 -35.85 33.64
N SER A 101 14.72 -35.93 32.34
CA SER A 101 16.08 -35.65 31.86
C SER A 101 16.32 -34.14 31.78
N LEU A 102 17.36 -33.65 32.46
CA LEU A 102 17.65 -32.22 32.49
C LEU A 102 17.87 -31.64 31.09
N HIS A 103 18.61 -32.34 30.23
CA HIS A 103 18.93 -31.85 28.88
C HIS A 103 17.68 -31.68 28.01
N VAL A 104 16.72 -32.61 28.15
CA VAL A 104 15.44 -32.53 27.44
C VAL A 104 14.59 -31.39 28.00
N LEU A 105 14.58 -31.19 29.32
CA LEU A 105 13.89 -30.08 29.97
C LEU A 105 14.43 -28.71 29.52
N ILE A 106 15.76 -28.54 29.43
CA ILE A 106 16.38 -27.31 28.89
C ILE A 106 15.94 -27.09 27.44
N PHE A 107 15.90 -28.15 26.63
CA PHE A 107 15.48 -28.06 25.24
C PHE A 107 14.00 -27.65 25.10
N ILE A 108 13.11 -28.22 25.92
CA ILE A 108 11.71 -27.82 26.02
C ILE A 108 11.61 -26.34 26.42
N MET A 109 12.30 -25.94 27.48
CA MET A 109 12.28 -24.56 27.99
C MET A 109 12.75 -23.56 26.93
N LEU A 110 13.79 -23.89 26.16
CA LEU A 110 14.25 -23.04 25.05
C LEU A 110 13.21 -22.93 23.94
N LEU A 111 12.57 -24.04 23.55
CA LEU A 111 11.53 -24.07 22.51
C LEU A 111 10.26 -23.32 22.92
N LEU A 112 9.94 -23.25 24.21
CA LEU A 112 8.78 -22.54 24.75
C LEU A 112 9.09 -21.06 25.05
N ALA A 113 10.26 -20.76 25.64
CA ALA A 113 10.62 -19.40 26.04
C ALA A 113 10.77 -18.44 24.85
N ILE A 114 11.35 -18.90 23.73
CA ILE A 114 11.54 -18.05 22.54
C ILE A 114 10.20 -17.50 22.00
N PRO A 115 9.17 -18.33 21.72
CA PRO A 115 7.83 -17.83 21.37
C PRO A 115 7.20 -16.92 22.41
N VAL A 116 7.36 -17.22 23.70
CA VAL A 116 6.82 -16.42 24.81
C VAL A 116 7.42 -15.01 24.84
N LEU A 117 8.74 -14.89 24.68
CA LEU A 117 9.44 -13.60 24.66
C LEU A 117 9.14 -12.76 23.42
N ILE A 118 8.96 -13.42 22.25
CA ILE A 118 8.69 -12.72 20.98
C ILE A 118 7.23 -12.28 20.85
N SER A 119 6.30 -12.92 21.57
CA SER A 119 4.87 -12.66 21.50
C SER A 119 4.48 -11.23 21.87
N PRO A 120 4.92 -10.64 23.00
CA PRO A 120 4.61 -9.25 23.35
C PRO A 120 5.17 -8.24 22.35
N VAL A 121 6.39 -8.45 21.87
CA VAL A 121 7.03 -7.59 20.86
C VAL A 121 6.20 -7.59 19.58
N SER A 122 5.82 -8.77 19.09
CA SER A 122 5.02 -8.92 17.87
C SER A 122 3.62 -8.34 18.02
N SER A 123 3.01 -8.50 19.20
CA SER A 123 1.71 -7.94 19.55
C SER A 123 1.73 -6.43 19.58
N LEU A 124 2.75 -5.81 20.20
CA LEU A 124 2.86 -4.37 20.30
C LEU A 124 3.12 -3.72 18.93
N ILE A 125 3.95 -4.36 18.10
CA ILE A 125 4.17 -3.93 16.71
C ILE A 125 2.85 -3.92 15.95
N GLY A 126 2.08 -5.01 15.99
CA GLY A 126 0.80 -5.08 15.27
C GLY A 126 -0.24 -4.05 15.74
N GLN A 127 -0.14 -3.59 16.99
CA GLN A 127 -1.01 -2.54 17.54
C GLN A 127 -0.64 -1.12 17.07
N PHE A 128 0.66 -0.83 16.94
CA PHE A 128 1.14 0.49 16.50
C PHE A 128 1.24 0.63 14.98
N THR A 129 1.20 -0.48 14.25
CA THR A 129 1.27 -0.43 12.80
C THR A 129 -0.05 0.04 12.21
N ARG A 130 0.03 1.09 11.37
CA ARG A 130 -1.10 1.54 10.57
C ARG A 130 -1.57 0.39 9.67
N THR A 131 -2.88 0.35 9.41
CA THR A 131 -3.47 -0.55 8.42
C THR A 131 -2.75 -0.39 7.09
N LEU A 132 -2.15 -1.46 6.58
CA LEU A 132 -1.50 -1.42 5.29
C LEU A 132 -2.55 -1.18 4.21
N SER A 133 -2.34 -0.12 3.44
CA SER A 133 -3.14 0.20 2.26
C SER A 133 -2.89 -0.82 1.14
N SER A 134 -3.64 -0.72 0.05
CA SER A 134 -3.39 -1.46 -1.20
C SER A 134 -2.05 -1.12 -1.86
N ARG A 135 -1.32 -0.12 -1.35
CA ARG A 135 -0.01 0.34 -1.82
C ARG A 135 1.12 -0.57 -1.33
N LYS A 136 2.01 -0.98 -2.23
CA LYS A 136 3.15 -1.86 -1.92
C LYS A 136 4.34 -1.13 -1.31
N ALA A 137 4.50 0.17 -1.53
CA ALA A 137 5.52 1.02 -0.94
C ALA A 137 5.38 1.07 0.56
N ASP A 138 4.14 1.16 1.06
CA ASP A 138 3.82 1.06 2.48
C ASP A 138 4.35 -0.26 3.07
N LEU A 139 4.33 -1.36 2.31
CA LEU A 139 4.86 -2.65 2.75
C LEU A 139 6.39 -2.68 2.83
N ILE A 140 7.11 -2.03 1.94
CA ILE A 140 8.59 -1.98 1.98
C ILE A 140 9.06 -1.05 3.11
N ASP A 141 8.45 0.13 3.23
CA ASP A 141 8.71 1.03 4.34
C ASP A 141 8.34 0.36 5.65
N TYR A 142 7.24 -0.40 5.69
CA TYR A 142 6.90 -1.26 6.81
C TYR A 142 8.00 -2.31 7.06
N LYS A 143 8.48 -3.09 6.08
CA LYS A 143 9.52 -4.12 6.30
C LYS A 143 10.83 -3.52 6.82
N ARG A 144 11.24 -2.36 6.30
CA ARG A 144 12.43 -1.63 6.76
C ARG A 144 12.23 -1.07 8.16
N ASN A 145 11.14 -0.34 8.38
CA ASN A 145 10.83 0.27 9.67
C ASN A 145 10.52 -0.79 10.73
N ARG A 146 9.99 -1.96 10.36
CA ARG A 146 9.70 -3.08 11.25
C ARG A 146 10.97 -3.61 11.90
N ARG A 147 12.10 -3.71 11.19
CA ARG A 147 13.37 -4.14 11.82
C ARG A 147 13.82 -3.17 12.92
N VAL A 148 13.74 -1.87 12.63
CA VAL A 148 14.06 -0.83 13.63
C VAL A 148 13.03 -0.87 14.77
N LEU A 149 11.75 -0.99 14.44
CA LEU A 149 10.65 -1.05 15.40
C LEU A 149 10.77 -2.28 16.31
N ILE A 150 11.17 -3.45 15.80
CA ILE A 150 11.45 -4.63 16.63
C ILE A 150 12.51 -4.31 17.68
N VAL A 151 13.64 -3.72 17.27
CA VAL A 151 14.72 -3.38 18.21
C VAL A 151 14.26 -2.35 19.25
N VAL A 152 13.61 -1.28 18.80
CA VAL A 152 13.14 -0.20 19.69
C VAL A 152 12.06 -0.71 20.67
N VAL A 153 11.07 -1.45 20.18
CA VAL A 153 9.99 -2.02 21.00
C VAL A 153 10.54 -3.03 21.99
N THR A 154 11.46 -3.89 21.57
CA THR A 154 12.07 -4.88 22.46
C THR A 154 12.84 -4.17 23.57
N ALA A 155 13.71 -3.20 23.23
CA ALA A 155 14.45 -2.42 24.22
C ALA A 155 13.52 -1.66 25.19
N MET A 156 12.43 -1.07 24.67
CA MET A 156 11.43 -0.38 25.48
C MET A 156 10.72 -1.34 26.45
N LEU A 157 10.28 -2.51 25.98
CA LEU A 157 9.59 -3.49 26.83
C LEU A 157 10.50 -4.00 27.95
N PHE A 158 11.74 -4.36 27.64
CA PHE A 158 12.70 -4.78 28.66
C PHE A 158 13.01 -3.65 29.65
N ALA A 159 13.19 -2.41 29.19
CA ALA A 159 13.42 -1.27 30.09
C ALA A 159 12.23 -0.99 31.01
N LEU A 160 10.99 -1.08 30.50
CA LEU A 160 9.77 -0.91 31.29
C LEU A 160 9.60 -2.05 32.30
N SER A 161 9.80 -3.30 31.90
CA SER A 161 9.71 -4.45 32.80
C SER A 161 10.78 -4.40 33.90
N LEU A 162 12.02 -4.04 33.56
CA LEU A 162 13.11 -3.87 34.52
C LEU A 162 12.81 -2.72 35.49
N GLY A 163 12.37 -1.56 34.97
CA GLY A 163 12.00 -0.41 35.79
C GLY A 163 10.84 -0.72 36.74
N PHE A 164 9.84 -1.46 36.26
CA PHE A 164 8.72 -1.92 37.08
C PHE A 164 9.15 -2.90 38.16
N TRP A 165 10.03 -3.86 37.84
CA TRP A 165 10.59 -4.78 38.83
C TRP A 165 11.37 -4.06 39.93
N VAL A 166 12.20 -3.09 39.56
CA VAL A 166 12.92 -2.25 40.53
C VAL A 166 11.95 -1.45 41.39
N TYR A 167 10.88 -0.92 40.81
CA TYR A 167 9.85 -0.19 41.55
C TYR A 167 9.11 -1.07 42.57
N LEU A 168 8.66 -2.27 42.17
CA LEU A 168 7.98 -3.21 43.06
C LEU A 168 8.88 -3.63 44.24
N THR A 169 10.15 -3.96 43.95
CA THR A 169 11.07 -4.46 44.98
C THR A 169 11.68 -3.38 45.87
N ARG A 170 11.88 -2.15 45.38
CA ARG A 170 12.51 -1.07 46.15
C ARG A 170 11.53 -0.09 46.79
N THR A 171 10.38 0.12 46.17
CA THR A 171 9.45 1.19 46.60
C THR A 171 8.24 0.62 47.33
N LEU A 172 7.75 -0.55 46.88
CA LEU A 172 6.61 -1.24 47.48
C LEU A 172 7.01 -2.38 48.42
N GLU A 173 8.33 -2.66 48.56
CA GLU A 173 8.89 -3.72 49.41
C GLU A 173 8.20 -5.09 49.26
N MET A 174 7.66 -5.37 48.06
CA MET A 174 6.97 -6.64 47.80
C MET A 174 7.94 -7.83 47.83
N SER A 175 7.41 -9.01 48.13
CA SER A 175 8.18 -10.25 48.10
C SER A 175 8.80 -10.46 46.72
N PRO A 176 10.02 -11.05 46.63
CA PRO A 176 10.68 -11.28 45.34
C PRO A 176 9.86 -12.14 44.37
N GLU A 177 9.01 -13.02 44.90
CA GLU A 177 8.12 -13.91 44.17
C GLU A 177 6.94 -13.16 43.55
N GLU A 178 6.24 -12.33 44.33
CA GLU A 178 5.14 -11.50 43.84
C GLU A 178 5.63 -10.47 42.80
N ALA A 179 6.80 -9.87 43.04
CA ALA A 179 7.40 -8.93 42.10
C ALA A 179 7.73 -9.61 40.74
N ARG A 180 8.16 -10.89 40.74
CA ARG A 180 8.38 -11.68 39.52
C ARG A 180 7.06 -11.92 38.78
N ALA A 181 6.00 -12.31 39.47
CA ALA A 181 4.69 -12.55 38.86
C ALA A 181 4.16 -11.29 38.17
N TRP A 182 4.11 -10.16 38.87
CA TRP A 182 3.58 -8.89 38.33
C TRP A 182 4.40 -8.32 37.17
N THR A 183 5.72 -8.49 37.20
CA THR A 183 6.60 -8.03 36.11
C THR A 183 6.43 -8.86 34.84
N LEU A 184 6.19 -10.17 34.98
CA LEU A 184 5.87 -11.03 33.86
C LEU A 184 4.47 -10.74 33.28
N VAL A 185 3.47 -10.45 34.14
CA VAL A 185 2.16 -9.98 33.69
C VAL A 185 2.29 -8.69 32.89
N LEU A 186 3.07 -7.70 33.36
CA LEU A 186 3.32 -6.46 32.63
C LEU A 186 4.02 -6.72 31.29
N PHE A 187 5.02 -7.60 31.28
CA PHE A 187 5.73 -7.96 30.05
C PHE A 187 4.79 -8.62 29.02
N LEU A 188 3.87 -9.48 29.46
CA LEU A 188 2.91 -10.18 28.60
C LEU A 188 1.70 -9.33 28.22
N PHE A 189 1.45 -8.24 28.93
CA PHE A 189 0.29 -7.37 28.76
C PHE A 189 -0.03 -7.03 27.29
N PRO A 190 0.94 -6.70 26.40
CA PRO A 190 0.64 -6.46 24.99
C PRO A 190 -0.02 -7.66 24.27
N SER A 191 0.38 -8.89 24.57
CA SER A 191 -0.22 -10.09 23.98
C SER A 191 -1.62 -10.35 24.53
N VAL A 192 -1.79 -10.19 25.85
CA VAL A 192 -3.08 -10.33 26.54
C VAL A 192 -4.10 -9.32 25.98
N LEU A 193 -3.66 -8.07 25.76
CA LEU A 193 -4.49 -7.01 25.20
C LEU A 193 -4.95 -7.34 23.78
N VAL A 194 -4.04 -7.74 22.88
CA VAL A 194 -4.43 -8.12 21.51
C VAL A 194 -5.44 -9.25 21.54
N TYR A 195 -5.23 -10.26 22.39
CA TYR A 195 -6.15 -11.38 22.53
C TYR A 195 -7.54 -10.96 23.01
N GLY A 196 -7.63 -10.25 24.14
CA GLY A 196 -8.90 -9.76 24.70
C GLY A 196 -9.65 -8.83 23.74
N ARG A 197 -8.92 -7.95 23.05
CA ARG A 197 -9.46 -7.00 22.06
C ARG A 197 -10.00 -7.68 20.80
N VAL A 198 -9.26 -8.64 20.23
CA VAL A 198 -9.70 -9.37 19.03
C VAL A 198 -10.87 -10.30 19.36
N MET A 199 -10.82 -11.01 20.50
CA MET A 199 -11.93 -11.85 20.99
C MET A 199 -13.19 -11.03 21.26
N GLY A 200 -13.10 -9.95 22.04
CA GLY A 200 -14.24 -9.12 22.43
C GLY A 200 -14.91 -8.46 21.21
N SER A 201 -14.11 -7.95 20.27
CA SER A 201 -14.64 -7.33 19.04
C SER A 201 -15.23 -8.34 18.05
N SER A 202 -14.80 -9.61 18.05
CA SER A 202 -15.30 -10.63 17.12
C SER A 202 -16.44 -11.49 17.67
N TRP A 203 -16.75 -11.40 18.97
CA TRP A 203 -17.73 -12.25 19.66
C TRP A 203 -19.09 -12.31 18.95
N ASN A 204 -19.68 -11.15 18.60
CA ASN A 204 -20.97 -11.09 17.90
C ASN A 204 -20.97 -11.89 16.58
N GLY A 205 -19.94 -11.69 15.77
CA GLY A 205 -19.79 -12.36 14.49
C GLY A 205 -19.60 -13.86 14.69
N LEU A 206 -18.80 -14.26 15.69
CA LEU A 206 -18.52 -15.65 15.98
C LEU A 206 -19.78 -16.40 16.45
N VAL A 207 -20.54 -15.83 17.38
CA VAL A 207 -21.82 -16.40 17.84
C VAL A 207 -22.79 -16.57 16.67
N GLN A 208 -23.01 -15.52 15.87
CA GLN A 208 -23.94 -15.58 14.74
C GLN A 208 -23.53 -16.66 13.72
N GLN A 209 -22.24 -16.80 13.45
CA GLN A 209 -21.72 -17.77 12.50
C GLN A 209 -21.82 -19.21 13.00
N LYS A 210 -21.48 -19.46 14.28
CA LYS A 210 -21.61 -20.80 14.89
C LYS A 210 -23.08 -21.18 15.08
N TRP A 211 -23.94 -20.21 15.38
CA TRP A 211 -25.39 -20.39 15.42
C TRP A 211 -25.98 -20.81 14.07
N LYS A 212 -25.66 -20.11 12.97
CA LYS A 212 -26.06 -20.51 11.61
C LYS A 212 -25.59 -21.93 11.28
N ARG A 213 -24.35 -22.27 11.65
CA ARG A 213 -23.78 -23.60 11.43
C ARG A 213 -24.44 -24.70 12.28
N ALA A 214 -24.75 -24.42 13.54
CA ALA A 214 -25.50 -25.35 14.40
C ALA A 214 -26.89 -25.65 13.81
N LYS A 215 -27.53 -24.64 13.19
CA LYS A 215 -28.79 -24.78 12.44
C LYS A 215 -28.67 -25.48 11.08
N GLY A 216 -27.46 -25.83 10.64
CA GLY A 216 -27.23 -26.46 9.34
C GLY A 216 -27.17 -25.52 8.13
N GLN A 217 -27.16 -24.20 8.36
CA GLN A 217 -27.07 -23.19 7.30
C GLN A 217 -25.61 -22.86 6.94
N ALA A 218 -25.41 -22.37 5.72
CA ALA A 218 -24.15 -21.76 5.31
C ALA A 218 -23.86 -20.49 6.10
N SER A 219 -22.57 -20.20 6.31
CA SER A 219 -22.08 -19.07 7.08
C SER A 219 -20.92 -18.41 6.35
N ALA A 220 -20.66 -17.13 6.64
CA ALA A 220 -19.56 -16.35 6.05
C ALA A 220 -18.16 -16.93 6.31
N LEU A 221 -18.03 -17.82 7.31
CA LEU A 221 -16.79 -18.54 7.65
C LEU A 221 -16.78 -19.98 7.10
N ASN A 222 -17.94 -20.50 6.68
CA ASN A 222 -18.15 -21.86 6.18
C ASN A 222 -19.33 -21.90 5.19
N PRO A 223 -19.08 -21.82 3.87
CA PRO A 223 -20.12 -21.63 2.86
C PRO A 223 -20.91 -22.91 2.53
N HIS A 224 -20.43 -24.08 2.94
CA HIS A 224 -21.14 -25.34 2.72
C HIS A 224 -21.93 -25.75 3.97
N PRO A 225 -23.14 -26.31 3.80
CA PRO A 225 -23.92 -26.80 4.93
C PRO A 225 -23.12 -27.89 5.67
N PRO A 226 -23.02 -27.82 7.00
CA PRO A 226 -22.24 -28.76 7.79
C PRO A 226 -22.93 -30.13 7.85
N ARG A 227 -22.11 -31.20 7.80
CA ARG A 227 -22.50 -32.58 8.13
C ARG A 227 -22.88 -32.68 9.62
N PHE A 228 -23.55 -33.76 10.03
CA PHE A 228 -24.02 -33.99 11.40
C PHE A 228 -22.94 -33.72 12.47
N PHE A 229 -21.78 -34.38 12.39
CA PHE A 229 -20.67 -34.16 13.33
C PHE A 229 -20.18 -32.72 13.36
N ALA A 230 -20.18 -32.04 12.20
CA ALA A 230 -19.79 -30.64 12.11
C ALA A 230 -20.84 -29.68 12.70
N ARG A 231 -22.11 -30.09 12.80
CA ARG A 231 -23.17 -29.36 13.53
C ARG A 231 -23.00 -29.54 15.03
N LEU A 232 -22.77 -30.77 15.48
CA LEU A 232 -22.54 -31.08 16.90
C LEU A 232 -21.29 -30.36 17.43
N LEU A 233 -20.18 -30.41 16.68
CA LEU A 233 -18.98 -29.67 17.03
C LEU A 233 -19.22 -28.15 17.04
N ALA A 234 -19.98 -27.62 16.08
CA ALA A 234 -20.33 -26.20 16.05
C ALA A 234 -21.23 -25.79 17.23
N LEU A 235 -22.15 -26.66 17.65
CA LEU A 235 -22.99 -26.48 18.83
C LEU A 235 -22.16 -26.49 20.11
N PHE A 236 -21.24 -27.43 20.26
CA PHE A 236 -20.31 -27.47 21.39
C PHE A 236 -19.48 -26.18 21.47
N ILE A 237 -18.90 -25.74 20.36
CA ILE A 237 -18.14 -24.48 20.30
C ILE A 237 -19.04 -23.27 20.61
N LEU A 238 -20.27 -23.26 20.09
CA LEU A 238 -21.25 -22.19 20.34
C LEU A 238 -21.59 -22.06 21.83
N VAL A 239 -21.80 -23.18 22.54
CA VAL A 239 -22.05 -23.17 23.98
C VAL A 239 -20.89 -22.54 24.73
N ASN A 240 -19.66 -22.95 24.42
CA ASN A 240 -18.47 -22.37 25.05
C ASN A 240 -18.32 -20.86 24.78
N ILE A 241 -18.58 -20.39 23.55
CA ILE A 241 -18.54 -18.96 23.19
C ILE A 241 -19.62 -18.15 23.92
N MET A 242 -20.82 -18.72 24.07
CA MET A 242 -21.91 -18.06 24.81
C MET A 242 -21.62 -17.97 26.31
N LEU A 243 -20.93 -18.96 26.87
CA LEU A 243 -20.51 -18.97 28.28
C LEU A 243 -19.29 -18.06 28.54
N MET A 244 -18.52 -17.70 27.51
CA MET A 244 -17.29 -16.91 27.65
C MET A 244 -17.46 -15.59 28.41
N PRO A 245 -18.49 -14.74 28.16
CA PRO A 245 -18.68 -13.52 28.95
C PRO A 245 -19.00 -13.79 30.42
N ILE A 246 -19.72 -14.88 30.71
CA ILE A 246 -20.07 -15.28 32.07
C ILE A 246 -18.81 -15.74 32.81
N THR A 247 -17.99 -16.58 32.17
CA THR A 247 -16.72 -17.02 32.75
C THR A 247 -15.74 -15.86 32.93
N ALA A 248 -15.77 -14.87 32.04
CA ALA A 248 -14.93 -13.68 32.12
C ALA A 248 -15.34 -12.75 33.26
N LEU A 249 -16.64 -12.52 33.44
CA LEU A 249 -17.14 -11.77 34.58
C LEU A 249 -16.82 -12.48 35.90
N ASN A 250 -17.03 -13.80 35.96
CA ASN A 250 -16.73 -14.61 37.14
C ASN A 250 -15.26 -14.54 37.55
N GLY A 251 -14.32 -14.77 36.62
CA GLY A 251 -12.89 -14.76 36.98
C GLY A 251 -12.37 -13.36 37.29
N PHE A 252 -12.79 -12.32 36.56
CA PHE A 252 -12.42 -10.94 36.86
C PHE A 252 -12.97 -10.48 38.23
N SER A 253 -14.25 -10.73 38.52
CA SER A 253 -14.85 -10.32 39.79
C SER A 253 -14.24 -11.06 40.98
N SER A 254 -13.91 -12.35 40.81
CA SER A 254 -13.30 -13.16 41.86
C SER A 254 -11.88 -12.71 42.17
N TYR A 255 -11.09 -12.38 41.13
CA TYR A 255 -9.74 -11.84 41.32
C TYR A 255 -9.75 -10.43 41.92
N LEU A 256 -10.68 -9.57 41.47
CA LEU A 256 -10.88 -8.24 42.06
C LEU A 256 -11.28 -8.34 43.54
N TYR A 257 -12.06 -9.36 43.90
CA TYR A 257 -12.39 -9.62 45.29
C TYR A 257 -11.17 -10.03 46.11
N ASP A 258 -10.44 -11.05 45.68
CA ASP A 258 -9.24 -11.55 46.38
C ASP A 258 -8.17 -10.46 46.58
N TRP A 259 -7.98 -9.58 45.60
CA TRP A 259 -6.91 -8.58 45.65
C TRP A 259 -7.31 -7.24 46.27
N TYR A 260 -8.53 -6.76 46.01
CA TYR A 260 -8.93 -5.39 46.36
C TYR A 260 -10.10 -5.35 47.35
N LEU A 261 -11.17 -6.12 47.11
CA LEU A 261 -12.39 -5.98 47.91
C LEU A 261 -12.32 -6.73 49.25
N TYR A 262 -11.47 -7.75 49.40
CA TYR A 262 -11.29 -8.48 50.66
C TYR A 262 -10.88 -7.54 51.82
N GLN A 263 -10.11 -6.47 51.53
CA GLN A 263 -9.72 -5.48 52.54
C GLN A 263 -10.87 -4.58 53.04
N PHE A 264 -11.98 -4.51 52.28
CA PHE A 264 -13.12 -3.62 52.56
C PHE A 264 -14.44 -4.37 52.79
N ALA A 265 -14.46 -5.69 52.59
CA ALA A 265 -15.61 -6.56 52.74
C ALA A 265 -15.57 -7.31 54.09
N PRO A 266 -16.73 -7.67 54.66
CA PRO A 266 -16.77 -8.45 55.90
C PRO A 266 -16.10 -9.83 55.71
N GLU A 267 -15.34 -10.27 56.72
CA GLU A 267 -14.53 -11.51 56.69
C GLU A 267 -15.35 -12.78 56.38
N ASP A 268 -16.68 -12.75 56.60
CA ASP A 268 -17.57 -13.91 56.47
C ASP A 268 -18.25 -14.07 55.09
N LEU A 269 -18.04 -13.15 54.13
CA LEU A 269 -18.88 -13.05 52.92
C LEU A 269 -18.86 -14.32 52.03
N PHE A 270 -17.77 -15.08 52.02
CA PHE A 270 -17.61 -16.33 51.24
C PHE A 270 -17.15 -17.52 52.10
N SER A 271 -17.75 -17.68 53.27
CA SER A 271 -17.58 -18.86 54.13
C SER A 271 -18.49 -20.01 53.69
N HIS A 272 -17.93 -21.22 53.54
CA HIS A 272 -18.69 -22.42 53.18
C HIS A 272 -19.49 -22.98 54.36
N SER A 273 -20.60 -23.67 54.08
CA SER A 273 -21.34 -24.37 55.13
C SER A 273 -20.53 -25.49 55.78
N GLU A 274 -20.88 -25.87 57.01
CA GLU A 274 -20.22 -26.97 57.73
C GLU A 274 -20.26 -28.29 56.93
N GLN A 275 -21.35 -28.53 56.19
CA GLN A 275 -21.51 -29.71 55.34
C GLN A 275 -20.53 -29.72 54.15
N ALA A 276 -20.29 -28.56 53.52
CA ALA A 276 -19.30 -28.45 52.45
C ALA A 276 -17.86 -28.66 52.98
N LEU A 277 -17.55 -28.15 54.17
CA LEU A 277 -16.23 -28.32 54.80
C LEU A 277 -15.94 -29.77 55.22
N LEU A 278 -16.97 -30.55 55.54
CA LEU A 278 -16.83 -31.99 55.81
C LEU A 278 -16.47 -32.80 54.55
N VAL A 279 -17.05 -32.44 53.41
CA VAL A 279 -16.77 -33.10 52.12
C VAL A 279 -15.41 -32.63 51.56
N TYR A 280 -15.05 -31.36 51.78
CA TYR A 280 -13.86 -30.71 51.23
C TYR A 280 -13.04 -29.95 52.28
N PRO A 281 -12.18 -30.65 53.06
CA PRO A 281 -11.38 -30.00 54.10
C PRO A 281 -10.31 -29.06 53.53
N GLU A 282 -9.80 -29.35 52.32
CA GLU A 282 -8.74 -28.60 51.63
C GLU A 282 -9.16 -27.17 51.20
N ILE A 283 -10.47 -26.89 51.12
CA ILE A 283 -11.02 -25.64 50.58
C ILE A 283 -10.97 -24.49 51.60
N ARG A 284 -10.69 -24.80 52.88
CA ARG A 284 -10.62 -23.80 53.95
C ARG A 284 -9.48 -22.79 53.74
N THR A 285 -8.36 -23.23 53.20
CA THR A 285 -7.16 -22.41 53.01
C THR A 285 -7.04 -21.84 51.59
N MET A 286 -7.99 -22.17 50.70
CA MET A 286 -7.96 -21.75 49.31
C MET A 286 -8.61 -20.37 49.12
N SER A 287 -8.07 -19.56 48.20
CA SER A 287 -8.66 -18.29 47.77
C SER A 287 -9.91 -18.49 46.91
N LEU A 288 -10.71 -17.44 46.69
CA LEU A 288 -11.93 -17.54 45.88
C LEU A 288 -11.59 -17.88 44.42
N SER A 289 -10.53 -17.30 43.88
CA SER A 289 -10.02 -17.61 42.53
C SER A 289 -9.61 -19.07 42.37
N GLN A 290 -8.93 -19.66 43.36
CA GLN A 290 -8.56 -21.09 43.39
C GLN A 290 -9.78 -22.02 43.37
N LYS A 291 -10.87 -21.62 44.03
CA LYS A 291 -12.13 -22.38 44.06
C LYS A 291 -12.90 -22.36 42.73
N GLY A 292 -12.40 -21.67 41.70
CA GLY A 292 -13.11 -21.45 40.43
C GLY A 292 -13.97 -20.18 40.42
N GLY A 293 -13.71 -19.26 41.34
CA GLY A 293 -14.45 -18.01 41.49
C GLY A 293 -15.83 -18.18 42.13
N LEU A 294 -16.68 -17.17 41.98
CA LEU A 294 -18.05 -17.17 42.52
C LEU A 294 -18.90 -18.38 42.04
N ILE A 295 -18.79 -18.74 40.76
CA ILE A 295 -19.48 -19.92 40.20
C ILE A 295 -18.93 -21.21 40.81
N GLY A 296 -17.61 -21.28 41.01
CA GLY A 296 -16.96 -22.43 41.64
C GLY A 296 -17.39 -22.59 43.10
N TYR A 297 -17.40 -21.49 43.87
CA TYR A 297 -17.95 -21.43 45.23
C TYR A 297 -19.39 -21.97 45.30
N LEU A 298 -20.27 -21.46 44.44
CA LEU A 298 -21.67 -21.92 44.36
C LEU A 298 -21.77 -23.40 43.96
N SER A 299 -20.88 -23.88 43.08
CA SER A 299 -20.88 -25.27 42.63
C SER A 299 -20.46 -26.21 43.76
N ILE A 300 -19.46 -25.85 44.55
CA ILE A 300 -19.02 -26.62 45.71
C ILE A 300 -20.15 -26.73 46.75
N GLU A 301 -20.85 -25.63 46.99
CA GLU A 301 -21.99 -25.57 47.91
C GLU A 301 -23.22 -26.36 47.42
N LEU A 302 -23.45 -26.37 46.11
CA LEU A 302 -24.54 -27.13 45.51
C LEU A 302 -24.24 -28.63 45.52
N PHE A 303 -23.01 -29.03 45.20
CA PHE A 303 -22.63 -30.44 45.10
C PHE A 303 -22.30 -31.09 46.45
N SER A 304 -22.04 -30.32 47.51
CA SER A 304 -21.92 -30.85 48.88
C SER A 304 -23.22 -31.45 49.41
N GLN A 305 -24.36 -31.15 48.78
CA GLN A 305 -25.67 -31.71 49.09
C GLN A 305 -25.90 -33.11 48.47
N VAL A 306 -25.02 -33.54 47.55
CA VAL A 306 -25.10 -34.87 46.94
C VAL A 306 -24.62 -35.92 47.95
N PRO A 307 -25.40 -36.99 48.20
CA PRO A 307 -25.09 -37.97 49.25
C PRO A 307 -23.82 -38.79 48.99
N ASP A 308 -23.36 -38.89 47.75
CA ASP A 308 -22.11 -39.57 47.39
C ASP A 308 -20.94 -38.57 47.28
N VAL A 309 -19.99 -38.69 48.20
CA VAL A 309 -18.78 -37.87 48.31
C VAL A 309 -17.91 -37.93 47.05
N PHE A 310 -17.84 -39.09 46.38
CA PHE A 310 -17.03 -39.24 45.18
C PHE A 310 -17.65 -38.49 44.00
N VAL A 311 -18.97 -38.63 43.81
CA VAL A 311 -19.71 -37.93 42.75
C VAL A 311 -19.73 -36.43 43.00
N ALA A 312 -19.90 -35.99 44.26
CA ALA A 312 -19.80 -34.59 44.65
C ALA A 312 -18.43 -34.00 44.26
N LYS A 313 -17.34 -34.66 44.69
CA LYS A 313 -15.96 -34.24 44.37
C LYS A 313 -15.69 -34.23 42.88
N PHE A 314 -16.19 -35.22 42.14
CA PHE A 314 -16.03 -35.28 40.69
C PHE A 314 -16.75 -34.13 39.97
N LEU A 315 -18.00 -33.83 40.34
CA LEU A 315 -18.80 -32.77 39.71
C LEU A 315 -18.25 -31.37 40.01
N SER A 316 -17.81 -31.12 41.26
CA SER A 316 -17.20 -29.83 41.63
C SER A 316 -15.87 -29.64 40.92
N GLN A 317 -15.00 -30.66 40.90
CA GLN A 317 -13.73 -30.60 40.16
C GLN A 317 -13.94 -30.45 38.66
N LEU A 318 -14.93 -31.13 38.06
CA LEU A 318 -15.27 -30.99 36.64
C LEU A 318 -15.72 -29.57 36.32
N THR A 319 -16.50 -28.94 37.21
CA THR A 319 -16.97 -27.57 37.01
C THR A 319 -15.84 -26.55 37.12
N VAL A 320 -14.97 -26.68 38.12
CA VAL A 320 -13.77 -25.82 38.26
C VAL A 320 -12.82 -26.02 37.10
N LEU A 321 -12.57 -27.28 36.71
CA LEU A 321 -11.76 -27.63 35.55
C LEU A 321 -12.36 -27.04 34.27
N PHE A 322 -13.68 -27.10 34.09
CA PHE A 322 -14.37 -26.46 32.98
C PHE A 322 -14.19 -24.94 33.00
N LEU A 323 -14.37 -24.26 34.13
CA LEU A 323 -14.23 -22.79 34.21
C LEU A 323 -12.82 -22.31 33.85
N ILE A 324 -11.78 -23.05 34.25
CA ILE A 324 -10.38 -22.74 33.96
C ILE A 324 -10.03 -23.14 32.52
N LEU A 325 -10.38 -24.37 32.10
CA LEU A 325 -10.11 -24.86 30.75
C LEU A 325 -10.93 -24.15 29.69
N ASN A 326 -12.11 -23.61 29.98
CA ASN A 326 -12.89 -22.91 28.96
C ASN A 326 -12.09 -21.71 28.39
N VAL A 327 -11.28 -21.03 29.22
CA VAL A 327 -10.39 -19.95 28.73
C VAL A 327 -9.20 -20.49 27.93
N THR A 328 -8.54 -21.56 28.41
CA THR A 328 -7.30 -22.08 27.80
C THR A 328 -7.54 -23.02 26.61
N LEU A 329 -8.58 -23.85 26.67
CA LEU A 329 -9.02 -24.78 25.62
C LEU A 329 -9.63 -24.03 24.43
N ILE A 330 -10.36 -22.92 24.69
CA ILE A 330 -10.66 -21.94 23.64
C ILE A 330 -9.33 -21.40 23.09
N GLY A 331 -8.40 -20.92 23.92
CA GLY A 331 -7.11 -20.38 23.47
C GLY A 331 -6.32 -21.27 22.50
N LEU A 332 -6.26 -22.59 22.75
CA LEU A 332 -5.56 -23.56 21.90
C LEU A 332 -6.28 -23.85 20.59
N ALA A 333 -7.61 -24.08 20.64
CA ALA A 333 -8.42 -24.36 19.46
C ALA A 333 -8.56 -23.13 18.53
N PHE A 334 -8.29 -21.95 19.06
CA PHE A 334 -8.65 -20.68 18.45
C PHE A 334 -7.51 -19.97 17.72
N VAL A 335 -6.24 -20.39 17.81
CA VAL A 335 -5.16 -19.77 17.01
C VAL A 335 -5.49 -19.80 15.51
N TYR A 336 -5.99 -20.93 15.00
CA TYR A 336 -6.38 -21.03 13.59
C TYR A 336 -7.70 -20.33 13.26
N GLU A 337 -8.65 -20.33 14.21
CA GLU A 337 -9.91 -19.61 14.02
C GLU A 337 -9.66 -18.09 14.04
N MET A 338 -8.72 -17.61 14.86
CA MET A 338 -8.23 -16.22 14.88
C MET A 338 -7.66 -15.82 13.52
N VAL A 339 -6.83 -16.67 12.91
CA VAL A 339 -6.34 -16.43 11.55
C VAL A 339 -7.52 -16.25 10.59
N ARG A 340 -8.51 -17.14 10.60
CA ARG A 340 -9.72 -17.03 9.75
C ARG A 340 -10.53 -15.76 10.02
N MET A 341 -10.72 -15.39 11.29
CA MET A 341 -11.44 -14.17 11.67
C MET A 341 -10.73 -12.92 11.18
N GLN A 342 -9.41 -12.91 11.25
CA GLN A 342 -8.61 -11.77 10.81
C GLN A 342 -8.58 -11.63 9.30
N PHE A 343 -8.56 -12.74 8.55
CA PHE A 343 -8.70 -12.71 7.09
C PHE A 343 -10.07 -12.19 6.63
N ILE A 344 -11.15 -12.55 7.34
CA ILE A 344 -12.50 -12.04 7.04
C ILE A 344 -12.67 -10.59 7.50
N GLY A 345 -11.88 -10.12 8.47
CA GLY A 345 -12.07 -8.82 9.11
C GLY A 345 -13.25 -8.81 10.10
N LEU A 346 -13.57 -9.96 10.71
CA LEU A 346 -14.76 -10.09 11.55
C LEU A 346 -14.78 -9.12 12.75
N GLY A 347 -13.61 -8.73 13.26
CA GLY A 347 -13.48 -7.77 14.37
C GLY A 347 -13.87 -6.33 13.99
N THR A 348 -13.82 -5.93 12.72
CA THR A 348 -14.31 -4.61 12.27
C THR A 348 -15.78 -4.64 11.88
N ILE A 349 -16.22 -5.75 11.29
CA ILE A 349 -17.60 -5.96 10.86
C ILE A 349 -18.51 -6.16 12.09
N GLY A 350 -18.11 -7.04 13.02
CA GLY A 350 -18.90 -7.47 14.18
C GLY A 350 -18.72 -6.66 15.47
N GLY A 351 -17.67 -5.85 15.59
CA GLY A 351 -17.37 -5.10 16.80
C GLY A 351 -16.55 -3.84 16.56
N PHE A 352 -16.07 -3.24 17.65
CA PHE A 352 -15.26 -2.01 17.61
C PHE A 352 -13.87 -2.30 18.16
N GLY A 353 -12.86 -1.65 17.58
CA GLY A 353 -11.48 -1.83 18.03
C GLY A 353 -10.86 -3.18 17.67
N GLY A 354 -11.22 -3.83 16.55
CA GLY A 354 -10.42 -4.97 16.05
C GLY A 354 -8.98 -4.56 15.69
N VAL A 355 -8.03 -5.50 15.68
CA VAL A 355 -6.69 -5.28 15.09
C VAL A 355 -6.77 -5.61 13.60
N VAL A 356 -6.54 -4.63 12.72
CA VAL A 356 -6.53 -4.83 11.27
C VAL A 356 -5.14 -4.56 10.75
N ILE A 357 -4.53 -5.55 10.10
CA ILE A 357 -3.16 -5.40 9.57
C ILE A 357 -3.18 -4.92 8.14
N ALA A 358 -4.12 -5.41 7.35
CA ALA A 358 -4.29 -5.04 5.95
C ALA A 358 -5.78 -5.05 5.61
N ASP A 359 -6.16 -4.22 4.65
CA ASP A 359 -7.51 -4.22 4.10
C ASP A 359 -7.80 -5.55 3.38
N GLY A 360 -9.07 -5.97 3.37
CA GLY A 360 -9.48 -7.21 2.71
C GLY A 360 -9.03 -7.25 1.26
N ARG A 361 -9.23 -6.15 0.51
CA ARG A 361 -8.88 -6.06 -0.92
C ARG A 361 -7.38 -6.28 -1.14
N ALA A 362 -6.54 -5.67 -0.30
CA ALA A 362 -5.09 -5.84 -0.32
C ALA A 362 -4.69 -7.28 0.04
N LEU A 363 -5.34 -7.91 1.01
CA LEU A 363 -5.12 -9.31 1.37
C LEU A 363 -5.45 -10.27 0.22
N ARG A 364 -6.44 -9.96 -0.63
CA ARG A 364 -6.73 -10.84 -1.76
C ARG A 364 -5.79 -10.63 -2.94
N ALA A 365 -5.41 -9.39 -3.22
CA ALA A 365 -4.54 -9.05 -4.34
C ALA A 365 -3.08 -9.49 -4.12
N GLU A 366 -2.59 -9.48 -2.89
CA GLU A 366 -1.15 -9.62 -2.60
C GLU A 366 -0.82 -10.75 -1.61
N SER A 367 0.03 -11.68 -2.05
CA SER A 367 0.58 -12.75 -1.19
C SER A 367 1.38 -12.23 -0.01
N SER A 368 2.12 -11.13 -0.16
CA SER A 368 2.95 -10.60 0.93
C SER A 368 2.13 -10.01 2.09
N HIS A 369 0.94 -9.45 1.81
CA HIS A 369 0.03 -8.98 2.87
C HIS A 369 -0.59 -10.16 3.63
N ARG A 370 -0.97 -11.22 2.91
CA ARG A 370 -1.46 -12.48 3.51
C ARG A 370 -0.41 -13.13 4.40
N GLY A 371 0.82 -13.23 3.92
CA GLY A 371 1.94 -13.78 4.68
C GLY A 371 2.24 -12.98 5.96
N LEU A 372 2.19 -11.65 5.88
CA LEU A 372 2.36 -10.79 7.06
C LEU A 372 1.25 -11.01 8.10
N LEU A 373 -0.01 -11.12 7.66
CA LEU A 373 -1.13 -11.39 8.54
C LEU A 373 -0.97 -12.72 9.27
N VAL A 374 -0.64 -13.78 8.53
CA VAL A 374 -0.36 -15.11 9.08
C VAL A 374 0.78 -15.06 10.08
N SER A 375 1.87 -14.35 9.74
CA SER A 375 2.99 -14.21 10.66
C SER A 375 2.60 -13.51 11.94
N PHE A 376 1.82 -12.42 11.88
CA PHE A 376 1.36 -11.74 13.08
C PHE A 376 0.52 -12.67 13.96
N CYS A 377 -0.49 -13.34 13.39
CA CYS A 377 -1.35 -14.22 14.17
C CYS A 377 -0.54 -15.33 14.87
N PHE A 378 0.38 -15.98 14.16
CA PHE A 378 1.20 -17.02 14.78
C PHE A 378 2.25 -16.46 15.76
N SER A 379 2.86 -15.31 15.51
CA SER A 379 3.85 -14.76 16.46
C SER A 379 3.22 -14.12 17.70
N ALA A 380 2.07 -13.46 17.56
CA ALA A 380 1.44 -12.66 18.62
C ALA A 380 0.57 -13.48 19.58
N PHE A 381 0.01 -14.61 19.12
CA PHE A 381 -0.90 -15.42 19.95
C PHE A 381 -0.24 -16.66 20.52
N THR A 382 0.72 -17.28 19.82
CA THR A 382 1.21 -18.61 20.20
C THR A 382 1.97 -18.60 21.52
N GLY A 383 2.85 -17.63 21.75
CA GLY A 383 3.62 -17.56 23.00
C GLY A 383 2.70 -17.48 24.21
N TYR A 384 1.73 -16.56 24.16
CA TYR A 384 0.72 -16.41 25.21
C TYR A 384 -0.12 -17.68 25.43
N THR A 385 -0.68 -18.26 24.36
CA THR A 385 -1.58 -19.43 24.52
C THR A 385 -0.84 -20.65 25.03
N VAL A 386 0.39 -20.87 24.60
CA VAL A 386 1.20 -22.01 25.06
C VAL A 386 1.65 -21.79 26.50
N LEU A 387 2.08 -20.58 26.88
CA LEU A 387 2.38 -20.29 28.27
C LEU A 387 1.17 -20.52 29.17
N MET A 388 -0.02 -20.03 28.78
CA MET A 388 -1.23 -20.23 29.57
C MET A 388 -1.62 -21.69 29.73
N LEU A 389 -1.42 -22.52 28.70
CA LEU A 389 -1.65 -23.95 28.80
C LEU A 389 -0.67 -24.60 29.78
N VAL A 390 0.62 -24.29 29.63
CA VAL A 390 1.70 -24.83 30.45
C VAL A 390 1.50 -24.43 31.93
N MET A 391 1.20 -23.15 32.18
CA MET A 391 0.91 -22.63 33.52
C MET A 391 -0.38 -23.22 34.10
N ALA A 392 -1.44 -23.38 33.31
CA ALA A 392 -2.68 -24.01 33.80
C ALA A 392 -2.51 -25.49 34.16
N ILE A 393 -1.62 -26.21 33.46
CA ILE A 393 -1.27 -27.59 33.82
C ILE A 393 -0.48 -27.59 35.13
N PHE A 394 0.53 -26.72 35.30
CA PHE A 394 1.38 -26.71 36.49
C PHE A 394 0.69 -26.18 37.74
N GLY A 395 -0.09 -25.11 37.63
CA GLY A 395 -0.86 -24.56 38.74
C GLY A 395 -1.86 -25.57 39.32
N ARG A 396 -2.30 -26.56 38.54
CA ARG A 396 -3.24 -27.59 39.02
C ARG A 396 -2.59 -28.91 39.41
N PHE A 397 -1.47 -29.24 38.78
CA PHE A 397 -0.71 -30.48 39.00
C PHE A 397 0.74 -30.14 39.37
N PRO A 398 0.99 -29.61 40.58
CA PRO A 398 2.33 -29.17 40.99
C PRO A 398 3.37 -30.30 41.09
N GLY A 399 2.95 -31.58 41.06
CA GLY A 399 3.86 -32.73 41.03
C GLY A 399 4.32 -33.18 39.63
N VAL A 400 3.93 -32.47 38.55
CA VAL A 400 4.21 -32.86 37.15
C VAL A 400 5.51 -32.25 36.60
N LEU A 401 6.10 -31.27 37.28
CA LEU A 401 7.41 -30.73 36.91
C LEU A 401 8.31 -30.64 38.14
N PRO A 402 9.64 -30.59 37.95
CA PRO A 402 10.56 -30.47 39.06
C PRO A 402 10.50 -29.09 39.71
N ASP A 403 10.70 -29.10 41.02
CA ASP A 403 10.63 -27.92 41.89
C ASP A 403 11.71 -26.88 41.56
N ALA A 404 11.47 -25.60 41.88
CA ALA A 404 12.39 -24.50 41.58
C ALA A 404 13.78 -24.67 42.24
N GLN A 405 13.81 -25.32 43.40
CA GLN A 405 15.04 -25.67 44.11
C GLN A 405 15.85 -26.74 43.36
N MET A 406 15.18 -27.71 42.73
CA MET A 406 15.81 -28.72 41.85
C MET A 406 16.26 -28.12 40.50
N CYS A 407 15.52 -27.15 39.98
CA CYS A 407 15.94 -26.38 38.80
C CYS A 407 17.24 -25.61 39.07
N SER A 408 17.30 -24.84 40.16
CA SER A 408 18.46 -23.99 40.46
C SER A 408 19.74 -24.77 40.73
N THR A 409 19.65 -25.88 41.47
CA THR A 409 20.80 -26.75 41.79
C THR A 409 21.37 -27.43 40.55
N ASN A 410 20.52 -28.03 39.72
CA ASN A 410 20.98 -28.78 38.56
C ASN A 410 21.38 -27.88 37.37
N LEU A 411 20.77 -26.70 37.20
CA LEU A 411 21.14 -25.75 36.16
C LEU A 411 22.46 -25.03 36.48
N GLY A 412 22.75 -24.82 37.78
CA GLY A 412 24.04 -24.35 38.26
C GLY A 412 25.21 -25.30 37.95
N ALA A 413 24.95 -26.62 37.86
CA ALA A 413 25.96 -27.62 37.52
C ALA A 413 26.43 -27.57 36.04
N ILE A 414 25.63 -26.99 35.14
CA ILE A 414 25.88 -27.02 33.68
C ILE A 414 26.40 -25.69 33.13
N VAL A 415 25.86 -24.56 33.61
CA VAL A 415 26.27 -23.24 33.11
C VAL A 415 27.58 -22.78 33.78
N GLY A 416 27.96 -23.42 34.91
CA GLY A 416 29.08 -22.99 35.74
C GLY A 416 28.88 -21.59 36.32
N GLY A 417 29.83 -21.13 37.14
CA GLY A 417 29.80 -19.80 37.77
C GLY A 417 29.92 -18.58 36.83
N PHE A 418 29.55 -18.71 35.55
CA PHE A 418 29.62 -17.65 34.55
C PHE A 418 28.48 -16.61 34.68
N SER A 419 27.55 -16.81 35.61
CA SER A 419 26.49 -15.86 35.92
C SER A 419 26.99 -14.81 36.93
N PRO A 420 26.87 -13.50 36.65
CA PRO A 420 27.12 -12.48 37.67
C PRO A 420 26.16 -12.69 38.85
N GLU A 421 26.69 -12.70 40.08
CA GLU A 421 25.88 -12.63 41.29
C GLU A 421 25.36 -11.21 41.45
N TYR A 422 24.04 -11.08 41.57
CA TYR A 422 23.40 -9.81 41.89
C TYR A 422 22.53 -10.06 43.13
N ARG A 423 22.74 -9.30 44.21
CA ARG A 423 22.03 -9.46 45.50
C ARG A 423 22.18 -10.84 46.19
N GLY A 424 23.24 -11.60 45.92
CA GLY A 424 23.48 -12.91 46.57
C GLY A 424 22.66 -14.05 45.97
N THR A 425 22.01 -13.83 44.83
CA THR A 425 21.36 -14.85 44.00
C THR A 425 21.97 -14.86 42.60
N SER A 426 22.14 -16.04 42.00
CA SER A 426 22.60 -16.18 40.62
C SER A 426 21.46 -15.87 39.63
N LEU A 427 21.77 -15.40 38.42
CA LEU A 427 20.80 -15.16 37.34
C LEU A 427 19.95 -16.42 37.04
N HIS A 428 20.55 -17.61 37.24
CA HIS A 428 19.88 -18.89 37.09
C HIS A 428 18.91 -19.18 38.23
N ALA A 429 19.24 -18.82 39.47
CA ALA A 429 18.32 -18.90 40.59
C ALA A 429 17.13 -17.95 40.40
N GLU A 430 17.37 -16.74 39.90
CA GLU A 430 16.30 -15.79 39.56
C GLU A 430 15.40 -16.29 38.42
N ALA A 431 15.96 -16.97 37.42
CA ALA A 431 15.19 -17.55 36.32
C ALA A 431 14.39 -18.80 36.73
N CYS A 432 14.96 -19.68 37.56
CA CYS A 432 14.30 -20.89 38.06
C CYS A 432 13.19 -20.57 39.07
N GLY A 433 13.31 -19.47 39.82
CA GLY A 433 12.26 -19.03 40.75
C GLY A 433 10.94 -18.60 40.07
N VAL A 434 10.87 -18.51 38.73
CA VAL A 434 9.57 -18.35 38.05
C VAL A 434 8.72 -19.63 38.14
N LEU A 435 9.36 -20.77 38.39
CA LEU A 435 8.71 -22.09 38.54
C LEU A 435 8.26 -22.38 39.98
N ASP A 436 8.50 -21.46 40.92
CA ASP A 436 7.98 -21.59 42.30
C ASP A 436 6.45 -21.79 42.24
N PRO A 437 5.88 -22.81 42.92
CA PRO A 437 4.46 -23.14 42.83
C PRO A 437 3.54 -21.94 43.11
N ASP A 438 3.89 -21.13 44.11
CA ASP A 438 3.14 -19.94 44.50
C ASP A 438 3.18 -18.85 43.40
N VAL A 439 4.32 -18.69 42.73
CA VAL A 439 4.48 -17.76 41.59
C VAL A 439 3.66 -18.22 40.39
N VAL A 440 3.75 -19.51 40.04
CA VAL A 440 3.00 -20.11 38.91
C VAL A 440 1.50 -19.97 39.12
N GLU A 441 1.05 -20.18 40.36
CA GLU A 441 -0.35 -20.06 40.73
C GLU A 441 -0.85 -18.61 40.61
N GLN A 442 -0.17 -17.67 41.29
CA GLN A 442 -0.51 -16.25 41.23
C GLN A 442 -0.53 -15.74 39.79
N LEU A 443 0.46 -16.17 38.99
CA LEU A 443 0.57 -15.80 37.59
C LEU A 443 -0.59 -16.34 36.74
N THR A 444 -0.98 -17.60 36.96
CA THR A 444 -2.07 -18.25 36.20
C THR A 444 -3.38 -17.50 36.39
N PHE A 445 -3.71 -17.13 37.63
CA PHE A 445 -4.94 -16.39 37.92
C PHE A 445 -4.86 -14.92 37.49
N ALA A 446 -3.73 -14.24 37.72
CA ALA A 446 -3.54 -12.84 37.32
C ALA A 446 -3.61 -12.66 35.80
N ILE A 447 -2.97 -13.54 35.03
CA ILE A 447 -3.02 -13.46 33.56
C ILE A 447 -4.43 -13.77 33.03
N ASN A 448 -5.10 -14.81 33.56
CA ASN A 448 -6.48 -15.13 33.20
C ASN A 448 -7.41 -13.95 33.48
N ALA A 449 -7.32 -13.38 34.68
CA ALA A 449 -8.12 -12.23 35.08
C ALA A 449 -7.82 -11.00 34.21
N ALA A 450 -6.55 -10.73 33.88
CA ALA A 450 -6.17 -9.65 32.97
C ALA A 450 -6.75 -9.82 31.57
N GLY A 451 -6.73 -11.05 31.03
CA GLY A 451 -7.35 -11.37 29.73
C GLY A 451 -8.86 -11.15 29.73
N GLN A 452 -9.53 -11.56 30.80
CA GLN A 452 -10.97 -11.37 30.99
C GLN A 452 -11.34 -9.90 31.19
N ALA A 453 -10.57 -9.16 31.98
CA ALA A 453 -10.72 -7.72 32.21
C ALA A 453 -10.62 -6.93 30.90
N LEU A 454 -9.69 -7.31 30.02
CA LEU A 454 -9.54 -6.68 28.71
C LEU A 454 -10.64 -7.11 27.73
N PHE A 455 -11.17 -8.33 27.82
CA PHE A 455 -12.28 -8.79 26.98
C PHE A 455 -13.58 -8.02 27.22
N ILE A 456 -13.97 -7.82 28.49
CA ILE A 456 -15.25 -7.22 28.90
C ILE A 456 -15.57 -5.88 28.21
N PRO A 457 -14.70 -4.84 28.22
CA PRO A 457 -15.02 -3.56 27.62
C PRO A 457 -15.20 -3.65 26.10
N PHE A 458 -14.36 -4.41 25.39
CA PHE A 458 -14.52 -4.59 23.95
C PHE A 458 -15.76 -5.40 23.59
N TRP A 459 -16.12 -6.38 24.42
CA TRP A 459 -17.38 -7.11 24.29
C TRP A 459 -18.58 -6.17 24.47
N PHE A 460 -18.65 -5.38 25.55
CA PHE A 460 -19.73 -4.42 25.77
C PHE A 460 -19.88 -3.40 24.62
N ILE A 461 -18.76 -2.82 24.17
CA ILE A 461 -18.75 -1.87 23.03
C ILE A 461 -19.19 -2.55 21.73
N SER A 462 -18.99 -3.87 21.59
CA SER A 462 -19.42 -4.60 20.40
C SER A 462 -20.94 -4.81 20.34
N LEU A 463 -21.63 -4.92 21.48
CA LEU A 463 -23.05 -5.33 21.55
C LEU A 463 -23.99 -4.55 20.61
N PRO A 464 -23.91 -3.21 20.46
CA PRO A 464 -24.79 -2.47 19.55
C PRO A 464 -24.66 -2.90 18.08
N LYS A 465 -23.49 -3.38 17.65
CA LYS A 465 -23.26 -3.85 16.28
C LYS A 465 -23.94 -5.19 15.97
N TRP A 466 -24.43 -5.92 16.97
CA TRP A 466 -25.21 -7.15 16.77
C TRP A 466 -26.39 -6.94 15.79
N PHE A 467 -27.11 -5.82 15.92
CA PHE A 467 -28.23 -5.49 15.04
C PHE A 467 -27.78 -5.11 13.61
N LYS A 468 -26.59 -4.51 13.47
CA LYS A 468 -26.01 -4.23 12.14
C LYS A 468 -25.56 -5.52 11.46
N MET A 469 -24.95 -6.44 12.21
CA MET A 469 -24.54 -7.77 11.73
C MET A 469 -25.71 -8.67 11.35
N LYS A 470 -26.84 -8.56 12.06
CA LYS A 470 -28.06 -9.30 11.69
C LYS A 470 -28.60 -8.88 10.33
N ARG A 471 -28.38 -7.62 9.92
CA ARG A 471 -28.77 -7.07 8.61
C ARG A 471 -27.70 -7.25 7.53
N ALA A 472 -26.46 -7.54 7.90
CA ALA A 472 -25.38 -7.74 6.95
C ALA A 472 -25.58 -9.03 6.15
N ASN A 473 -25.68 -8.90 4.84
CA ASN A 473 -25.79 -10.04 3.92
C ASN A 473 -24.42 -10.33 3.33
N PHE A 474 -23.92 -11.53 3.61
CA PHE A 474 -22.70 -12.04 2.99
C PHE A 474 -23.10 -12.74 1.70
N ASP A 475 -22.80 -12.09 0.58
CA ASP A 475 -23.09 -12.64 -0.73
C ASP A 475 -22.10 -13.77 -1.04
N LEU A 476 -22.61 -14.99 -1.03
CA LEU A 476 -21.88 -16.21 -1.36
C LEU A 476 -21.99 -16.58 -2.85
N SER A 477 -22.84 -15.88 -3.63
CA SER A 477 -23.11 -16.20 -5.04
C SER A 477 -21.86 -16.06 -5.92
N ALA A 478 -20.94 -15.15 -5.57
CA ALA A 478 -19.64 -15.01 -6.22
C ALA A 478 -18.78 -16.31 -6.19
N ILE A 479 -19.07 -17.22 -5.26
CA ILE A 479 -18.42 -18.53 -5.11
C ILE A 479 -19.13 -19.61 -5.94
N GLU A 480 -20.47 -19.57 -6.02
CA GLU A 480 -21.29 -20.57 -6.70
C GLU A 480 -21.22 -20.42 -8.24
N ASP A 481 -21.23 -19.19 -8.75
CA ASP A 481 -21.17 -18.91 -10.20
C ASP A 481 -19.81 -19.29 -10.83
N ARG A 482 -18.75 -19.48 -10.04
CA ARG A 482 -17.39 -19.76 -10.55
C ARG A 482 -16.90 -21.18 -10.24
N GLY A 483 -17.50 -21.86 -9.26
CA GLY A 483 -17.07 -23.18 -8.78
C GLY A 483 -17.90 -24.37 -9.28
N GLY A 484 -19.10 -24.12 -9.82
CA GLY A 484 -19.79 -25.13 -10.61
C GLY A 484 -19.14 -25.25 -11.98
N PRO A 485 -19.08 -26.45 -12.60
CA PRO A 485 -19.17 -26.47 -14.05
C PRO A 485 -20.47 -25.73 -14.34
N ILE A 486 -20.36 -24.48 -14.80
CA ILE A 486 -21.46 -23.85 -15.51
C ILE A 486 -21.73 -24.86 -16.61
N ILE A 487 -22.80 -25.65 -16.43
CA ILE A 487 -23.50 -26.24 -17.56
C ILE A 487 -23.79 -24.99 -18.37
N ILE A 488 -22.98 -24.80 -19.41
CA ILE A 488 -23.21 -23.80 -20.43
C ILE A 488 -24.45 -24.32 -21.16
N GLU A 489 -25.59 -24.28 -20.49
CA GLU A 489 -26.86 -24.71 -21.01
C GLU A 489 -27.40 -23.67 -21.98
N ASP A 490 -26.75 -22.50 -22.09
CA ASP A 490 -27.10 -21.57 -23.13
C ASP A 490 -25.92 -20.68 -23.56
N LYS A 491 -25.08 -21.23 -24.45
CA LYS A 491 -24.38 -20.40 -25.46
C LYS A 491 -25.35 -19.46 -26.18
N LYS A 492 -26.65 -19.80 -26.20
CA LYS A 492 -27.77 -19.02 -26.72
C LYS A 492 -28.16 -17.85 -25.81
N GLU A 493 -28.15 -17.94 -24.48
CA GLU A 493 -28.32 -16.76 -23.60
C GLU A 493 -27.11 -15.84 -23.66
N MET A 494 -25.91 -16.39 -23.73
CA MET A 494 -24.68 -15.63 -23.98
C MET A 494 -24.82 -14.83 -25.28
N ALA A 495 -25.25 -15.48 -26.37
CA ALA A 495 -25.53 -14.84 -27.65
C ALA A 495 -26.72 -13.88 -27.60
N LYS A 496 -27.75 -14.12 -26.78
CA LYS A 496 -28.97 -13.31 -26.66
C LYS A 496 -28.80 -12.07 -25.78
N LEU A 497 -27.89 -12.13 -24.81
CA LEU A 497 -27.42 -10.99 -24.02
C LEU A 497 -26.39 -10.17 -24.82
N LEU A 498 -25.54 -10.83 -25.61
CA LEU A 498 -24.63 -10.17 -26.57
C LEU A 498 -25.36 -9.59 -27.80
N SER A 499 -26.52 -10.13 -28.20
CA SER A 499 -27.29 -9.69 -29.38
C SER A 499 -28.15 -8.45 -29.15
N ARG A 500 -28.17 -7.89 -27.93
CA ARG A 500 -28.86 -6.61 -27.64
C ARG A 500 -27.95 -5.39 -27.75
N THR A 501 -26.64 -5.62 -27.81
CA THR A 501 -25.64 -4.74 -28.42
C THR A 501 -25.47 -5.17 -29.87
N LYS A 502 -25.19 -4.26 -30.81
CA LYS A 502 -24.86 -4.66 -32.18
C LYS A 502 -23.78 -5.76 -32.14
N PRO A 503 -23.90 -6.85 -32.92
CA PRO A 503 -22.92 -7.94 -32.89
C PRO A 503 -21.56 -7.39 -33.35
N GLY A 504 -20.62 -7.20 -32.42
CA GLY A 504 -19.22 -6.88 -32.74
C GLY A 504 -18.53 -5.75 -31.95
N GLU A 505 -19.21 -4.95 -31.12
CA GLU A 505 -18.53 -3.88 -30.36
C GLU A 505 -18.57 -4.14 -28.85
N ASP A 506 -17.43 -4.62 -28.31
CA ASP A 506 -17.16 -4.67 -26.88
C ASP A 506 -17.13 -3.23 -26.30
N ALA A 507 -17.57 -3.03 -25.06
CA ALA A 507 -17.46 -1.71 -24.40
C ALA A 507 -16.02 -1.15 -24.42
N LEU A 508 -15.03 -2.05 -24.42
CA LEU A 508 -13.62 -1.72 -24.58
C LEU A 508 -13.28 -1.22 -25.99
N SER A 509 -13.89 -1.76 -27.04
CA SER A 509 -13.66 -1.30 -28.41
C SER A 509 -14.19 0.11 -28.62
N LEU A 510 -15.35 0.45 -28.02
CA LEU A 510 -15.89 1.82 -28.04
C LEU A 510 -14.91 2.83 -27.43
N LEU A 511 -14.27 2.46 -26.32
CA LEU A 511 -13.24 3.29 -25.68
C LEU A 511 -11.97 3.42 -26.53
N LYS A 512 -11.54 2.35 -27.21
CA LYS A 512 -10.40 2.39 -28.16
C LYS A 512 -10.68 3.27 -29.38
N THR A 513 -11.92 3.28 -29.86
CA THR A 513 -12.37 4.12 -30.98
C THR A 513 -12.74 5.55 -30.57
N ASP A 514 -12.62 5.91 -29.28
CA ASP A 514 -12.96 7.23 -28.74
C ASP A 514 -14.45 7.62 -28.90
N ARG A 515 -15.36 6.62 -28.97
CA ARG A 515 -16.83 6.82 -29.05
C ARG A 515 -17.44 6.84 -27.64
N LEU A 516 -17.20 7.92 -26.91
CA LEU A 516 -17.48 8.01 -25.48
C LEU A 516 -18.97 8.14 -25.14
N SER A 517 -19.77 8.74 -26.03
CA SER A 517 -21.23 8.86 -25.87
C SER A 517 -21.89 7.48 -25.79
N ASP A 518 -21.63 6.62 -26.77
CA ASP A 518 -22.12 5.24 -26.81
C ASP A 518 -21.62 4.44 -25.59
N LEU A 519 -20.37 4.67 -25.18
CA LEU A 519 -19.78 4.03 -24.00
C LEU A 519 -20.51 4.38 -22.70
N VAL A 520 -20.83 5.66 -22.46
CA VAL A 520 -21.55 6.11 -21.26
C VAL A 520 -22.94 5.45 -21.21
N SER A 521 -23.60 5.31 -22.37
CA SER A 521 -24.89 4.62 -22.45
C SER A 521 -24.78 3.13 -22.09
N VAL A 522 -23.70 2.45 -22.50
CA VAL A 522 -23.42 1.05 -22.16
C VAL A 522 -23.10 0.90 -20.67
N LEU A 523 -22.29 1.79 -20.10
CA LEU A 523 -21.98 1.80 -18.67
C LEU A 523 -23.25 1.94 -17.82
N LYS A 524 -24.15 2.87 -18.16
CA LYS A 524 -25.46 3.01 -17.48
C LYS A 524 -26.33 1.75 -17.57
N ARG A 525 -26.21 0.94 -18.63
CA ARG A 525 -26.93 -0.33 -18.77
C ARG A 525 -26.31 -1.41 -17.90
N LEU A 526 -24.98 -1.50 -17.88
CA LEU A 526 -24.24 -2.45 -17.05
C LEU A 526 -24.43 -2.18 -15.55
N ASP A 527 -24.49 -0.91 -15.16
CA ASP A 527 -24.73 -0.47 -13.78
C ASP A 527 -26.10 -0.93 -13.24
N ARG A 528 -27.09 -1.11 -14.13
CA ARG A 528 -28.42 -1.65 -13.76
C ARG A 528 -28.43 -3.18 -13.64
N SER A 529 -27.40 -3.87 -14.10
CA SER A 529 -27.32 -5.34 -14.05
C SER A 529 -26.68 -5.81 -12.76
N ASN A 530 -27.33 -6.75 -12.07
CA ASN A 530 -26.77 -7.36 -10.85
C ASN A 530 -25.86 -8.57 -11.15
N ALA A 531 -25.75 -8.99 -12.41
CA ALA A 531 -24.96 -10.15 -12.80
C ALA A 531 -23.47 -9.92 -12.49
N SER A 532 -22.80 -10.92 -11.88
CA SER A 532 -21.38 -10.80 -11.50
C SER A 532 -20.47 -10.47 -12.69
N ARG A 533 -20.76 -11.05 -13.86
CA ARG A 533 -20.01 -10.80 -15.09
C ARG A 533 -20.17 -9.37 -15.61
N ASP A 534 -21.38 -8.83 -15.54
CA ASP A 534 -21.66 -7.47 -16.00
C ASP A 534 -21.03 -6.44 -15.05
N ARG A 535 -20.99 -6.73 -13.74
CA ARG A 535 -20.25 -5.94 -12.74
C ARG A 535 -18.75 -5.94 -13.00
N GLU A 536 -18.18 -7.09 -13.39
CA GLU A 536 -16.76 -7.19 -13.76
C GLU A 536 -16.45 -6.37 -15.01
N LEU A 537 -17.28 -6.51 -16.06
CA LEU A 537 -17.12 -5.76 -17.31
C LEU A 537 -17.28 -4.25 -17.09
N HIS A 538 -18.27 -3.85 -16.28
CA HIS A 538 -18.48 -2.47 -15.85
C HIS A 538 -17.24 -1.94 -15.13
N ALA A 539 -16.74 -2.64 -14.11
CA ALA A 539 -15.57 -2.23 -13.35
C ALA A 539 -14.34 -2.09 -14.24
N ARG A 540 -14.08 -3.02 -15.16
CA ARG A 540 -12.94 -2.95 -16.10
C ARG A 540 -13.06 -1.78 -17.06
N THR A 541 -14.25 -1.56 -17.60
CA THR A 541 -14.50 -0.47 -18.56
C THR A 541 -14.41 0.89 -17.88
N GLU A 542 -15.02 1.02 -16.70
CA GLU A 542 -15.02 2.23 -15.90
C GLU A 542 -13.62 2.58 -15.39
N MET A 543 -12.84 1.58 -14.99
CA MET A 543 -11.42 1.71 -14.62
C MET A 543 -10.61 2.42 -15.72
N LEU A 544 -10.71 1.93 -16.96
CA LEU A 544 -9.96 2.50 -18.09
C LEU A 544 -10.55 3.83 -18.57
N PHE A 545 -11.87 3.97 -18.53
CA PHE A 545 -12.56 5.19 -18.87
C PHE A 545 -12.18 6.35 -17.94
N ALA A 546 -12.16 6.10 -16.62
CA ALA A 546 -11.68 7.05 -15.62
C ALA A 546 -10.21 7.45 -15.86
N ALA A 547 -9.33 6.48 -16.10
CA ALA A 547 -7.92 6.75 -16.38
C ALA A 547 -7.71 7.58 -17.66
N SER A 548 -8.49 7.31 -18.72
CA SER A 548 -8.42 8.05 -19.99
C SER A 548 -8.77 9.54 -19.85
N ARG A 549 -9.59 9.89 -18.85
CA ARG A 549 -9.99 11.26 -18.51
C ARG A 549 -9.05 11.93 -17.51
N GLY A 550 -8.15 11.17 -16.90
CA GLY A 550 -7.24 11.64 -15.86
C GLY A 550 -7.84 11.61 -14.44
N ASP A 551 -8.95 10.90 -14.22
CA ASP A 551 -9.49 10.60 -12.89
C ASP A 551 -8.76 9.40 -12.28
N TRP A 552 -7.57 9.66 -11.76
CA TRP A 552 -6.66 8.62 -11.32
C TRP A 552 -7.11 7.93 -10.04
N GLN A 553 -7.78 8.65 -9.13
CA GLN A 553 -8.26 8.07 -7.89
C GLN A 553 -9.38 7.05 -8.15
N ARG A 554 -10.37 7.43 -8.97
CA ARG A 554 -11.46 6.51 -9.36
C ARG A 554 -10.91 5.30 -10.13
N ALA A 555 -9.97 5.51 -11.04
CA ALA A 555 -9.32 4.44 -11.77
C ALA A 555 -8.55 3.46 -10.86
N GLU A 556 -7.81 3.98 -9.86
CA GLU A 556 -7.08 3.19 -8.87
C GLU A 556 -8.04 2.33 -8.03
N ASP A 557 -9.16 2.91 -7.57
CA ASP A 557 -10.16 2.19 -6.76
C ASP A 557 -10.78 1.01 -7.53
N TYR A 558 -11.21 1.22 -8.79
CA TYR A 558 -11.72 0.14 -9.62
C TYR A 558 -10.64 -0.90 -9.96
N ALA A 559 -9.40 -0.46 -10.21
CA ALA A 559 -8.29 -1.37 -10.50
C ALA A 559 -7.94 -2.26 -9.30
N VAL A 560 -7.91 -1.72 -8.09
CA VAL A 560 -7.69 -2.50 -6.86
C VAL A 560 -8.83 -3.51 -6.66
N ASN A 561 -10.07 -3.09 -6.88
CA ASN A 561 -11.24 -3.97 -6.75
C ASN A 561 -11.20 -5.11 -7.75
N LEU A 562 -10.93 -4.81 -9.02
CA LEU A 562 -10.86 -5.79 -10.09
C LEU A 562 -9.65 -6.73 -9.91
N LEU A 563 -8.51 -6.19 -9.49
CA LEU A 563 -7.31 -6.99 -9.17
C LEU A 563 -7.57 -7.94 -8.00
N ALA A 564 -8.26 -7.48 -6.96
CA ALA A 564 -8.71 -8.34 -5.87
C ALA A 564 -9.68 -9.41 -6.40
N GLN A 565 -10.63 -9.07 -7.26
CA GLN A 565 -11.55 -10.02 -7.89
C GLN A 565 -10.85 -11.11 -8.74
N LYS A 566 -9.72 -10.76 -9.35
CA LYS A 566 -8.87 -11.63 -10.19
C LYS A 566 -7.67 -12.24 -9.45
N GLU A 567 -7.68 -12.24 -8.12
CA GLU A 567 -6.64 -12.88 -7.29
C GLU A 567 -5.22 -12.37 -7.58
N GLY A 568 -5.10 -11.12 -8.03
CA GLY A 568 -3.82 -10.51 -8.36
C GLY A 568 -3.28 -10.85 -9.75
N GLU A 569 -3.97 -11.65 -10.58
CA GLU A 569 -3.42 -12.13 -11.87
C GLU A 569 -3.70 -11.19 -13.07
N ASP A 570 -4.56 -10.18 -12.93
CA ASP A 570 -4.91 -9.29 -14.05
C ASP A 570 -3.77 -8.30 -14.39
N LEU A 571 -3.08 -8.57 -15.50
CA LEU A 571 -1.99 -7.76 -16.02
C LEU A 571 -2.43 -6.32 -16.37
N MET A 572 -3.65 -6.13 -16.87
CA MET A 572 -4.16 -4.81 -17.23
C MET A 572 -4.32 -3.94 -15.99
N CYS A 573 -4.87 -4.50 -14.91
CA CYS A 573 -4.96 -3.82 -13.61
C CYS A 573 -3.57 -3.48 -13.06
N ARG A 574 -2.60 -4.41 -13.16
CA ARG A 574 -1.22 -4.16 -12.70
C ARG A 574 -0.55 -3.01 -13.46
N LYS A 575 -0.68 -2.96 -14.78
CA LYS A 575 -0.19 -1.86 -15.61
C LYS A 575 -0.85 -0.55 -15.23
N LEU A 576 -2.17 -0.53 -15.04
CA LEU A 576 -2.89 0.68 -14.65
C LEU A 576 -2.45 1.18 -13.27
N LEU A 577 -2.24 0.30 -12.29
CA LEU A 577 -1.76 0.70 -10.96
C LEU A 577 -0.32 1.23 -11.01
N ALA A 578 0.54 0.67 -11.87
CA ALA A 578 1.87 1.23 -12.13
C ALA A 578 1.76 2.63 -12.78
N ALA A 579 0.88 2.78 -13.76
CA ALA A 579 0.60 4.05 -14.42
C ALA A 579 0.01 5.10 -13.46
N ALA A 580 -0.90 4.71 -12.58
CA ALA A 580 -1.49 5.57 -11.55
C ALA A 580 -0.42 6.05 -10.56
N ALA A 581 0.49 5.17 -10.13
CA ALA A 581 1.62 5.55 -9.29
C ALA A 581 2.56 6.55 -9.99
N LEU A 582 2.83 6.35 -11.29
CA LEU A 582 3.60 7.31 -12.10
C LEU A 582 2.88 8.65 -12.26
N ALA A 583 1.56 8.64 -12.50
CA ALA A 583 0.74 9.85 -12.61
C ALA A 583 0.73 10.64 -11.29
N ASN A 584 0.54 9.96 -10.16
CA ASN A 584 0.61 10.51 -8.80
C ASN A 584 2.02 10.96 -8.36
N ARG A 585 3.05 10.71 -9.19
CA ARG A 585 4.47 11.00 -8.91
C ARG A 585 5.02 10.23 -7.69
N ASP A 586 4.42 9.09 -7.36
CA ASP A 586 4.91 8.18 -6.33
C ASP A 586 5.85 7.14 -6.94
N LEU A 587 7.11 7.53 -7.14
CA LEU A 587 8.09 6.68 -7.81
C LEU A 587 8.50 5.45 -6.99
N LEU A 588 8.30 5.48 -5.67
CA LEU A 588 8.57 4.32 -4.82
C LEU A 588 7.52 3.24 -5.07
N GLU A 589 6.24 3.61 -5.07
CA GLU A 589 5.15 2.70 -5.43
C GLU A 589 5.30 2.21 -6.88
N ALA A 590 5.55 3.14 -7.81
CA ALA A 590 5.69 2.80 -9.24
C ALA A 590 6.81 1.79 -9.46
N LYS A 591 7.96 1.95 -8.78
CA LYS A 591 9.08 1.02 -8.90
C LYS A 591 8.67 -0.42 -8.59
N ILE A 592 7.96 -0.62 -7.49
CA ILE A 592 7.58 -1.95 -7.01
C ILE A 592 6.57 -2.57 -7.99
N ARG A 593 5.58 -1.79 -8.42
CA ARG A 593 4.59 -2.25 -9.40
C ARG A 593 5.21 -2.61 -10.75
N LEU A 594 6.24 -1.89 -11.19
CA LEU A 594 6.96 -2.17 -12.43
C LEU A 594 7.87 -3.40 -12.33
N GLU A 595 8.41 -3.71 -11.14
CA GLU A 595 9.14 -4.96 -10.88
C GLU A 595 8.22 -6.19 -10.94
N ASP A 596 6.90 -6.01 -10.73
CA ASP A 596 5.89 -7.09 -10.80
C ASP A 596 5.32 -7.35 -12.20
N LEU A 597 5.64 -6.49 -13.18
CA LEU A 597 5.21 -6.64 -14.56
C LEU A 597 6.16 -7.61 -15.31
N PRO A 598 5.66 -8.35 -16.32
CA PRO A 598 6.50 -9.19 -17.15
C PRO A 598 7.58 -8.36 -17.85
N ASP A 599 8.79 -8.92 -17.93
CA ASP A 599 9.83 -8.44 -18.84
C ASP A 599 9.48 -8.94 -20.26
N ASP A 600 9.78 -8.17 -21.31
CA ASP A 600 9.49 -8.46 -22.73
C ASP A 600 8.09 -8.06 -23.26
N GLU A 601 7.30 -7.32 -22.49
CA GLU A 601 6.03 -6.74 -22.97
C GLU A 601 6.16 -5.24 -23.27
N SER A 602 5.82 -4.83 -24.50
CA SER A 602 6.06 -3.46 -24.99
C SER A 602 5.41 -2.35 -24.18
N GLU A 603 4.17 -2.54 -23.68
CA GLU A 603 3.49 -1.54 -22.84
C GLU A 603 4.16 -1.42 -21.46
N SER A 604 4.57 -2.55 -20.89
CA SER A 604 5.27 -2.62 -19.59
C SER A 604 6.65 -1.96 -19.68
N ASP A 605 7.38 -2.19 -20.78
CA ASP A 605 8.67 -1.54 -21.05
C ASP A 605 8.55 -0.04 -21.33
N GLN A 606 7.46 0.40 -21.99
CA GLN A 606 7.17 1.83 -22.12
C GLN A 606 6.95 2.49 -20.75
N LEU A 607 6.21 1.85 -19.84
CA LEU A 607 6.03 2.37 -18.48
C LEU A 607 7.36 2.43 -17.71
N ARG A 608 8.24 1.44 -17.87
CA ARG A 608 9.61 1.46 -17.32
C ARG A 608 10.45 2.61 -17.89
N TRP A 609 10.34 2.86 -19.19
CA TRP A 609 11.02 4.00 -19.82
C TRP A 609 10.50 5.33 -19.29
N VAL A 610 9.18 5.52 -19.15
CA VAL A 610 8.60 6.73 -18.54
C VAL A 610 9.06 6.87 -17.08
N ALA A 611 9.09 5.78 -16.31
CA ALA A 611 9.61 5.79 -14.95
C ALA A 611 11.08 6.24 -14.88
N SER A 612 11.91 5.82 -15.84
CA SER A 612 13.31 6.26 -15.92
C SER A 612 13.44 7.76 -16.21
N LEU A 613 12.49 8.34 -16.97
CA LEU A 613 12.45 9.77 -17.28
C LEU A 613 12.01 10.59 -16.06
N PHE A 614 11.13 10.04 -15.22
CA PHE A 614 10.69 10.71 -13.98
C PHE A 614 11.72 10.59 -12.86
N ALA A 615 12.55 9.54 -12.86
CA ALA A 615 13.53 9.27 -11.83
C ALA A 615 14.77 10.18 -11.91
N LEU A 616 15.05 10.93 -10.84
CA LEU A 616 16.24 11.78 -10.75
C LEU A 616 17.53 10.98 -10.47
N LYS A 617 17.45 9.86 -9.72
CA LYS A 617 18.56 8.94 -9.39
C LYS A 617 18.03 7.53 -9.10
N GLY A 618 18.93 6.54 -9.13
CA GLY A 618 18.67 5.17 -8.67
C GLY A 618 18.60 4.13 -9.79
N LYS A 619 18.17 2.91 -9.45
CA LYS A 619 18.10 1.79 -10.40
C LYS A 619 17.14 2.06 -11.58
N LEU A 620 16.03 2.76 -11.33
CA LEU A 620 15.08 3.15 -12.38
C LEU A 620 15.71 4.02 -13.48
N ARG A 621 16.72 4.83 -13.16
CA ARG A 621 17.43 5.68 -14.14
C ARG A 621 18.36 4.87 -15.06
N LYS A 622 18.72 3.63 -14.69
CA LYS A 622 19.63 2.75 -15.45
C LYS A 622 18.91 1.87 -16.47
N PHE A 623 17.62 2.09 -16.72
CA PHE A 623 16.86 1.30 -17.69
C PHE A 623 17.39 1.57 -19.11
N GLU A 624 17.86 0.52 -19.80
CA GLU A 624 18.31 0.61 -21.18
C GLU A 624 17.09 0.57 -22.11
N VAL A 625 16.91 1.61 -22.93
CA VAL A 625 15.82 1.69 -23.90
C VAL A 625 16.16 0.79 -25.09
N ASP A 626 15.32 -0.22 -25.33
CA ASP A 626 15.40 -1.04 -26.53
C ASP A 626 15.10 -0.20 -27.79
N GLU A 627 15.89 -0.37 -28.86
CA GLU A 627 15.65 0.26 -30.16
C GLU A 627 14.28 -0.14 -30.74
N MET A 628 13.79 -1.35 -30.43
CA MET A 628 12.46 -1.81 -30.82
C MET A 628 11.34 -1.05 -30.10
N LEU A 629 11.56 -0.63 -28.85
CA LEU A 629 10.60 0.17 -28.09
C LEU A 629 10.38 1.54 -28.73
N GLN A 630 11.43 2.12 -29.33
CA GLN A 630 11.35 3.38 -30.08
C GLN A 630 10.56 3.26 -31.38
N LEU A 631 10.22 2.05 -31.86
CA LEU A 631 9.39 1.87 -33.05
C LEU A 631 7.90 1.79 -32.72
N THR A 632 7.55 1.52 -31.46
CA THR A 632 6.15 1.46 -31.00
C THR A 632 5.46 2.84 -31.09
N PRO A 633 4.13 2.92 -31.23
CA PRO A 633 3.42 4.20 -31.31
C PRO A 633 3.66 5.09 -30.08
N GLY A 634 3.51 4.53 -28.87
CA GLY A 634 3.78 5.23 -27.61
C GLY A 634 5.23 5.66 -27.47
N GLY A 635 6.18 4.78 -27.80
CA GLY A 635 7.62 5.07 -27.70
C GLY A 635 8.07 6.18 -28.66
N ARG A 636 7.62 6.16 -29.92
CA ARG A 636 7.91 7.22 -30.90
C ARG A 636 7.38 8.57 -30.44
N ARG A 637 6.16 8.58 -29.91
CA ARG A 637 5.52 9.81 -29.47
C ARG A 637 6.20 10.39 -28.24
N LEU A 638 6.62 9.52 -27.31
CA LEU A 638 7.42 9.89 -26.17
C LEU A 638 8.75 10.52 -26.58
N GLU A 639 9.49 9.88 -27.49
CA GLU A 639 10.76 10.42 -28.01
C GLU A 639 10.58 11.80 -28.67
N ASP A 640 9.59 11.93 -29.55
CA ASP A 640 9.25 13.19 -30.21
C ASP A 640 8.95 14.29 -29.19
N LEU A 641 8.05 14.04 -28.24
CA LEU A 641 7.64 15.03 -27.25
C LEU A 641 8.80 15.48 -26.36
N VAL A 642 9.59 14.53 -25.86
CA VAL A 642 10.75 14.78 -25.00
C VAL A 642 11.83 15.57 -25.74
N SER A 643 12.05 15.27 -27.03
CA SER A 643 13.01 16.00 -27.86
C SER A 643 12.61 17.46 -28.13
N ARG A 644 11.31 17.75 -28.18
CA ARG A 644 10.76 19.08 -28.50
C ARG A 644 10.64 20.02 -27.31
N PHE A 645 10.51 19.50 -26.09
CA PHE A 645 10.30 20.32 -24.90
C PHE A 645 11.39 21.37 -24.64
N PRO A 646 12.70 21.07 -24.75
CA PRO A 646 13.75 22.08 -24.57
C PRO A 646 13.66 23.26 -25.53
N MET A 647 13.15 23.00 -26.74
CA MET A 647 12.96 23.99 -27.80
C MET A 647 11.57 24.62 -27.78
N LEU A 648 10.71 24.25 -26.81
CA LEU A 648 9.31 24.67 -26.73
C LEU A 648 8.65 24.63 -28.12
N MET A 649 8.78 23.50 -28.81
CA MET A 649 8.22 23.33 -30.16
C MET A 649 6.83 22.69 -30.07
N ALA A 650 5.78 23.43 -30.47
CA ALA A 650 4.38 23.02 -30.31
C ALA A 650 3.96 21.85 -31.21
N TRP A 651 4.43 21.86 -32.47
CA TRP A 651 4.08 20.86 -33.49
C TRP A 651 5.33 20.09 -33.95
N PRO A 652 5.24 18.79 -34.32
CA PRO A 652 6.38 18.01 -34.80
C PRO A 652 6.95 18.55 -36.12
N SER A 653 8.28 18.53 -36.28
CA SER A 653 8.94 18.97 -37.54
C SER A 653 8.72 17.99 -38.70
N LYS A 654 8.42 16.73 -38.40
CA LYS A 654 8.08 15.70 -39.39
C LYS A 654 6.57 15.56 -39.48
N LYS A 655 6.06 15.11 -40.64
CA LYS A 655 4.64 14.76 -40.78
C LYS A 655 4.25 13.74 -39.69
N PRO A 656 3.27 14.06 -38.83
CA PRO A 656 2.82 13.15 -37.79
C PRO A 656 2.07 11.96 -38.41
N ARG A 657 2.11 10.81 -37.74
CA ARG A 657 1.23 9.68 -38.05
C ARG A 657 -0.07 9.81 -37.27
N ILE A 658 -1.13 9.19 -37.77
CA ILE A 658 -2.50 9.33 -37.22
C ILE A 658 -3.18 7.96 -37.05
N ASP A 659 -2.49 6.87 -37.42
CA ASP A 659 -3.06 5.52 -37.53
C ASP A 659 -3.58 4.98 -36.18
N ASN A 660 -2.88 5.25 -35.07
CA ASN A 660 -3.22 4.72 -33.75
C ASN A 660 -3.94 5.73 -32.85
N ALA A 661 -4.73 5.22 -31.89
CA ALA A 661 -5.41 6.05 -30.89
C ALA A 661 -4.44 6.91 -30.05
N VAL A 662 -3.25 6.37 -29.74
CA VAL A 662 -2.17 7.11 -29.05
C VAL A 662 -1.68 8.30 -29.86
N ASP A 663 -1.50 8.11 -31.18
CA ASP A 663 -1.04 9.17 -32.07
C ASP A 663 -2.11 10.28 -32.19
N ARG A 664 -3.38 9.90 -32.37
CA ARG A 664 -4.52 10.84 -32.40
C ARG A 664 -4.63 11.65 -31.11
N ARG A 665 -4.60 10.99 -29.95
CA ARG A 665 -4.64 11.67 -28.63
C ARG A 665 -3.43 12.57 -28.44
N GLY A 666 -2.27 12.15 -28.94
CA GLY A 666 -1.06 12.96 -28.94
C GLY A 666 -1.22 14.24 -29.73
N LEU A 667 -1.81 14.18 -30.92
CA LEU A 667 -2.00 15.34 -31.80
C LEU A 667 -2.96 16.38 -31.23
N LEU A 668 -4.03 15.96 -30.56
CA LEU A 668 -4.89 16.88 -29.79
C LEU A 668 -4.07 17.66 -28.73
N GLY A 669 -3.08 17.01 -28.12
CA GLY A 669 -2.13 17.68 -27.23
C GLY A 669 -1.23 18.69 -27.94
N ASP A 670 -0.80 18.44 -29.18
CA ASP A 670 -0.04 19.42 -29.98
C ASP A 670 -0.91 20.61 -30.39
N VAL A 671 -2.18 20.38 -30.73
CA VAL A 671 -3.17 21.43 -30.98
C VAL A 671 -3.30 22.35 -29.75
N ALA A 672 -3.42 21.76 -28.55
CA ALA A 672 -3.44 22.54 -27.31
C ALA A 672 -2.16 23.37 -27.11
N ARG A 673 -0.98 22.84 -27.47
CA ARG A 673 0.29 23.58 -27.41
C ARG A 673 0.34 24.73 -28.43
N LEU A 674 -0.22 24.56 -29.63
CA LEU A 674 -0.35 25.64 -30.62
C LEU A 674 -1.25 26.77 -30.09
N ARG A 675 -2.41 26.41 -29.53
CA ARG A 675 -3.31 27.38 -28.86
C ARG A 675 -2.59 28.13 -27.73
N LEU A 676 -1.84 27.42 -26.88
CA LEU A 676 -1.04 28.02 -25.80
C LEU A 676 0.03 28.98 -26.32
N SER A 677 0.59 28.73 -27.51
CA SER A 677 1.56 29.62 -28.14
C SER A 677 0.93 30.86 -28.80
N GLY A 678 -0.41 30.94 -28.87
CA GLY A 678 -1.14 32.02 -29.54
C GLY A 678 -1.32 31.82 -31.05
N ARG A 679 -1.07 30.60 -31.56
CA ARG A 679 -1.17 30.22 -32.98
C ARG A 679 -2.42 29.37 -33.20
N SER A 680 -3.59 29.90 -32.84
CA SER A 680 -4.87 29.18 -32.92
C SER A 680 -5.38 29.04 -34.35
N ASP A 681 -4.97 29.93 -35.24
CA ASP A 681 -5.17 29.87 -36.69
C ASP A 681 -4.47 28.65 -37.32
N ASP A 682 -3.19 28.46 -37.03
CA ASP A 682 -2.43 27.29 -37.45
C ASP A 682 -3.04 25.99 -36.89
N ALA A 683 -3.50 26.04 -35.64
CA ALA A 683 -4.15 24.91 -34.98
C ALA A 683 -5.43 24.49 -35.72
N LEU A 684 -6.26 25.46 -36.13
CA LEU A 684 -7.49 25.21 -36.89
C LEU A 684 -7.20 24.56 -38.24
N VAL A 685 -6.20 25.07 -38.98
CA VAL A 685 -5.77 24.50 -40.26
C VAL A 685 -5.35 23.03 -40.08
N LYS A 686 -4.59 22.74 -39.01
CA LYS A 686 -4.17 21.37 -38.70
C LYS A 686 -5.31 20.44 -38.30
N ILE A 687 -6.30 20.93 -37.54
CA ILE A 687 -7.49 20.12 -37.21
C ILE A 687 -8.26 19.75 -38.48
N ARG A 688 -8.51 20.71 -39.38
CA ARG A 688 -9.23 20.47 -40.64
C ARG A 688 -8.46 19.55 -41.59
N GLU A 689 -7.13 19.66 -41.63
CA GLU A 689 -6.27 18.72 -42.36
C GLU A 689 -6.45 17.29 -41.84
N VAL A 690 -6.53 17.08 -40.53
CA VAL A 690 -6.77 15.75 -39.94
C VAL A 690 -8.20 15.25 -40.20
N GLN A 691 -9.21 16.12 -40.05
CA GLN A 691 -10.61 15.81 -40.32
C GLN A 691 -10.86 15.35 -41.76
N THR A 692 -10.21 16.02 -42.73
CA THR A 692 -10.32 15.66 -44.15
C THR A 692 -9.63 14.34 -44.49
N MET A 693 -8.54 14.00 -43.79
CA MET A 693 -7.84 12.74 -44.01
C MET A 693 -8.60 11.51 -43.49
N MET A 694 -9.35 11.63 -42.38
CA MET A 694 -10.04 10.50 -41.76
C MET A 694 -11.37 10.92 -41.09
N PRO A 695 -12.45 11.16 -41.86
CA PRO A 695 -13.72 11.61 -41.29
C PRO A 695 -14.36 10.58 -40.35
N ASP A 696 -14.23 9.28 -40.64
CA ASP A 696 -14.97 8.21 -39.96
C ASP A 696 -14.32 7.74 -38.63
N MET A 697 -13.10 8.15 -38.32
CA MET A 697 -12.33 7.66 -37.15
C MET A 697 -12.14 8.69 -36.03
N LEU A 698 -12.78 9.86 -36.14
CA LEU A 698 -12.62 10.97 -35.20
C LEU A 698 -13.83 11.04 -34.27
N GLY A 699 -13.58 11.00 -32.96
CA GLY A 699 -14.61 11.23 -31.94
C GLY A 699 -14.89 12.70 -31.67
N ALA A 700 -15.92 12.98 -30.84
CA ALA A 700 -16.38 14.32 -30.41
C ALA A 700 -15.25 15.29 -30.05
N ARG A 701 -14.18 14.79 -29.43
CA ARG A 701 -13.04 15.56 -28.93
C ARG A 701 -12.37 16.43 -29.99
N TRP A 702 -12.34 15.99 -31.26
CA TRP A 702 -11.75 16.78 -32.36
C TRP A 702 -12.61 17.98 -32.74
N PHE A 703 -13.93 17.82 -32.76
CA PHE A 703 -14.86 18.92 -33.00
C PHE A 703 -14.92 19.89 -31.82
N VAL A 704 -14.80 19.38 -30.58
CA VAL A 704 -14.60 20.23 -29.40
C VAL A 704 -13.29 21.02 -29.52
N ALA A 705 -12.22 20.42 -30.07
CA ALA A 705 -10.98 21.11 -30.34
C ALA A 705 -11.12 22.24 -31.37
N GLU A 706 -11.88 22.00 -32.44
CA GLU A 706 -12.21 23.00 -33.44
C GLU A 706 -12.99 24.17 -32.84
N ALA A 707 -14.06 23.88 -32.09
CA ALA A 707 -14.88 24.89 -31.42
C ALA A 707 -14.04 25.77 -30.47
N LEU A 708 -13.12 25.17 -29.72
CA LEU A 708 -12.23 25.90 -28.82
C LEU A 708 -11.18 26.75 -29.55
N CYS A 709 -10.71 26.34 -30.74
CA CYS A 709 -9.86 27.20 -31.57
C CYS A 709 -10.64 28.39 -32.14
N LEU A 710 -11.90 28.18 -32.54
CA LEU A 710 -12.82 29.23 -33.01
C LEU A 710 -13.12 30.26 -31.90
N ILE A 711 -13.31 29.79 -30.66
CA ILE A 711 -13.48 30.66 -29.49
C ILE A 711 -12.24 31.53 -29.29
N ASP A 712 -11.04 30.97 -29.39
CA ASP A 712 -9.79 31.74 -29.23
C ASP A 712 -9.63 32.85 -30.30
N MET A 713 -10.15 32.62 -31.51
CA MET A 713 -10.16 33.62 -32.60
C MET A 713 -11.32 34.63 -32.50
N GLY A 714 -12.25 34.45 -31.57
CA GLY A 714 -13.42 35.32 -31.39
C GLY A 714 -14.65 34.91 -32.23
N GLU A 715 -14.60 33.81 -32.96
CA GLU A 715 -15.71 33.30 -33.80
C GLU A 715 -16.71 32.44 -33.01
N ILE A 716 -17.26 33.01 -31.93
CA ILE A 716 -18.13 32.29 -30.98
C ILE A 716 -19.38 31.69 -31.66
N ASN A 717 -19.94 32.38 -32.66
CA ASN A 717 -21.14 31.92 -33.38
C ASN A 717 -20.92 30.59 -34.11
N GLN A 718 -19.72 30.36 -34.67
CA GLN A 718 -19.40 29.09 -35.33
C GLN A 718 -19.17 27.99 -34.30
N ALA A 719 -18.49 28.30 -33.20
CA ALA A 719 -18.31 27.37 -32.10
C ALA A 719 -19.66 26.91 -31.50
N MET A 720 -20.64 27.82 -31.40
CA MET A 720 -22.00 27.51 -30.98
C MET A 720 -22.74 26.57 -31.94
N ARG A 721 -22.52 26.70 -33.26
CA ARG A 721 -23.09 25.78 -34.26
C ARG A 721 -22.53 24.38 -34.12
N ILE A 722 -21.20 24.27 -33.98
CA ILE A 722 -20.53 22.98 -33.74
C ILE A 722 -21.06 22.35 -32.45
N HIS A 723 -21.17 23.13 -31.37
CA HIS A 723 -21.73 22.63 -30.11
C HIS A 723 -23.19 22.16 -30.25
N TYR A 724 -24.02 22.87 -31.01
CA TYR A 724 -25.41 22.47 -31.28
C TYR A 724 -25.48 21.14 -32.04
N GLU A 725 -24.63 20.94 -33.05
CA GLU A 725 -24.53 19.68 -33.79
C GLU A 725 -24.09 18.53 -32.89
N LEU A 726 -23.02 18.74 -32.10
CA LEU A 726 -22.51 17.75 -31.14
C LEU A 726 -23.53 17.42 -30.04
N SER A 727 -24.27 18.42 -29.55
CA SER A 727 -25.32 18.22 -28.56
C SER A 727 -26.48 17.36 -29.13
N LYS A 728 -26.72 17.41 -30.44
CA LYS A 728 -27.73 16.58 -31.10
C LYS A 728 -27.24 15.15 -31.35
N SER A 729 -25.98 14.96 -31.74
CA SER A 729 -25.42 13.65 -32.07
C SER A 729 -24.86 12.89 -30.87
N GLU A 730 -24.13 13.57 -29.98
CA GLU A 730 -23.28 12.98 -28.93
C GLU A 730 -23.44 13.72 -27.58
N SER A 731 -24.69 13.91 -27.14
CA SER A 731 -25.01 14.64 -25.90
C SER A 731 -24.40 14.06 -24.61
N GLU A 732 -24.13 12.74 -24.58
CA GLU A 732 -23.59 12.06 -23.40
C GLU A 732 -22.04 12.12 -23.30
N ASP A 733 -21.35 12.74 -24.26
CA ASP A 733 -19.89 12.84 -24.23
C ASP A 733 -19.39 13.84 -23.15
N PRO A 734 -18.47 13.45 -22.25
CA PRO A 734 -17.92 14.33 -21.22
C PRO A 734 -17.27 15.62 -21.74
N TYR A 735 -16.65 15.58 -22.92
CA TYR A 735 -15.95 16.74 -23.49
C TYR A 735 -16.93 17.73 -24.12
N VAL A 736 -18.04 17.24 -24.67
CA VAL A 736 -19.15 18.09 -25.14
C VAL A 736 -19.80 18.79 -23.94
N ALA A 737 -20.02 18.08 -22.84
CA ALA A 737 -20.48 18.68 -21.59
C ALA A 737 -19.48 19.73 -21.04
N GLY A 738 -18.18 19.44 -21.11
CA GLY A 738 -17.13 20.40 -20.77
C GLY A 738 -17.15 21.67 -21.65
N LEU A 739 -17.38 21.52 -22.95
CA LEU A 739 -17.53 22.64 -23.89
C LEU A 739 -18.78 23.48 -23.58
N CYS A 740 -19.89 22.83 -23.25
CA CYS A 740 -21.12 23.49 -22.82
C CYS A 740 -20.87 24.42 -21.62
N GLU A 741 -20.17 23.92 -20.59
CA GLU A 741 -19.84 24.73 -19.42
C GLU A 741 -18.86 25.86 -19.76
N VAL A 742 -17.89 25.62 -20.65
CA VAL A 742 -16.99 26.67 -21.16
C VAL A 742 -17.78 27.80 -21.83
N LEU A 743 -18.71 27.49 -22.75
CA LEU A 743 -19.56 28.47 -23.42
C LEU A 743 -20.45 29.24 -22.43
N ARG A 744 -20.94 28.55 -21.39
CA ARG A 744 -21.71 29.17 -20.30
C ARG A 744 -20.85 30.14 -19.47
N THR A 745 -19.59 29.80 -19.17
CA THR A 745 -18.68 30.71 -18.46
C THR A 745 -18.33 31.96 -19.26
N LEU A 746 -18.44 31.88 -20.60
CA LEU A 746 -18.29 33.03 -21.51
C LEU A 746 -19.56 33.89 -21.61
N GLY A 747 -20.62 33.57 -20.85
CA GLY A 747 -21.85 34.35 -20.80
C GLY A 747 -22.82 34.09 -21.97
N GLN A 748 -22.65 32.99 -22.71
CA GLN A 748 -23.59 32.60 -23.76
C GLN A 748 -24.82 31.91 -23.17
N GLU A 749 -26.00 32.31 -23.62
CA GLU A 749 -27.28 31.73 -23.20
C GLU A 749 -27.99 31.15 -24.42
N ALA A 750 -28.25 29.83 -24.39
CA ALA A 750 -29.00 29.15 -25.43
C ALA A 750 -29.77 27.96 -24.83
N PRO A 751 -30.92 27.56 -25.41
CA PRO A 751 -31.73 26.47 -24.88
C PRO A 751 -30.99 25.12 -24.83
N HIS A 752 -30.02 24.91 -25.72
CA HIS A 752 -29.18 23.71 -25.77
C HIS A 752 -27.98 23.76 -24.78
N LEU A 753 -27.79 24.86 -24.05
CA LEU A 753 -26.75 25.04 -23.01
C LEU A 753 -27.27 24.79 -21.57
N VAL A 754 -28.53 24.35 -21.41
CA VAL A 754 -29.20 24.21 -20.09
C VAL A 754 -29.02 22.80 -19.49
N ASP A 755 -28.29 21.89 -20.15
CA ASP A 755 -28.23 20.50 -19.72
C ASP A 755 -27.40 20.31 -18.43
N ARG A 756 -28.08 20.18 -17.29
CA ARG A 756 -27.50 19.92 -15.96
C ARG A 756 -27.28 18.43 -15.67
N ARG A 757 -27.52 17.54 -16.64
CA ARG A 757 -27.46 16.08 -16.41
C ARG A 757 -26.05 15.54 -16.09
N MET A 758 -25.02 16.37 -16.18
CA MET A 758 -23.61 16.01 -16.01
C MET A 758 -22.89 16.82 -14.91
N ASP A 759 -23.64 17.40 -13.96
CA ASP A 759 -23.08 18.04 -12.76
C ASP A 759 -22.30 16.99 -11.95
N GLY A 760 -20.98 17.17 -11.84
CA GLY A 760 -20.06 16.25 -11.15
C GLY A 760 -19.01 15.60 -12.06
N LEU A 761 -19.10 15.78 -13.38
CA LEU A 761 -17.99 15.43 -14.29
C LEU A 761 -16.79 16.34 -14.09
N ILE A 762 -15.62 15.79 -14.35
CA ILE A 762 -14.33 16.46 -14.16
C ILE A 762 -14.14 17.58 -15.19
N GLU A 763 -14.51 17.30 -16.43
CA GLU A 763 -14.46 18.22 -17.56
C GLU A 763 -15.30 19.48 -17.30
N VAL A 764 -16.46 19.29 -16.65
CA VAL A 764 -17.40 20.34 -16.25
C VAL A 764 -16.90 21.07 -15.01
N THR A 765 -16.55 20.35 -13.94
CA THR A 765 -16.07 20.96 -12.68
C THR A 765 -14.83 21.82 -12.88
N VAL A 766 -13.86 21.39 -13.70
CA VAL A 766 -12.68 22.20 -14.03
C VAL A 766 -13.04 23.41 -14.90
N ALA A 767 -14.12 23.36 -15.68
CA ALA A 767 -14.62 24.53 -16.42
C ALA A 767 -15.38 25.52 -15.51
N THR A 768 -16.08 25.06 -14.47
CA THR A 768 -16.89 25.93 -13.57
C THR A 768 -16.09 27.08 -12.94
N ASP A 769 -16.77 28.20 -12.70
CA ASP A 769 -16.11 29.39 -12.13
C ASP A 769 -15.53 29.13 -10.73
N SER A 770 -14.25 29.46 -10.57
CA SER A 770 -13.43 29.19 -9.38
C SER A 770 -13.99 29.78 -8.08
N LYS A 771 -14.79 30.85 -8.17
CA LYS A 771 -15.44 31.52 -7.03
C LYS A 771 -16.48 30.66 -6.30
N LYS A 772 -16.98 29.59 -6.94
CA LYS A 772 -18.03 28.73 -6.38
C LYS A 772 -17.52 27.62 -5.45
N MET A 773 -16.22 27.29 -5.49
CA MET A 773 -15.64 26.15 -4.75
C MET A 773 -14.59 26.58 -3.73
N SER A 774 -14.56 25.87 -2.61
CA SER A 774 -13.57 26.07 -1.54
C SER A 774 -12.17 25.60 -1.95
N ARG A 775 -11.13 26.13 -1.30
CA ARG A 775 -9.74 25.68 -1.51
C ARG A 775 -9.52 24.20 -1.20
N LEU A 776 -10.26 23.66 -0.23
CA LEU A 776 -10.15 22.26 0.17
C LEU A 776 -10.68 21.34 -0.93
N GLU A 777 -11.79 21.73 -1.57
CA GLU A 777 -12.36 21.00 -2.71
C GLU A 777 -11.41 21.01 -3.91
N TRP A 778 -10.82 22.15 -4.26
CA TRP A 778 -9.79 22.21 -5.30
C TRP A 778 -8.57 21.35 -4.97
N SER A 779 -8.14 21.32 -3.70
CA SER A 779 -7.06 20.42 -3.26
C SER A 779 -7.42 18.94 -3.43
N ARG A 780 -8.70 18.55 -3.25
CA ARG A 780 -9.15 17.18 -3.55
C ARG A 780 -9.13 16.91 -5.05
N ILE A 781 -9.64 17.83 -5.86
CA ILE A 781 -9.63 17.72 -7.33
C ILE A 781 -8.21 17.53 -7.88
N VAL A 782 -7.23 18.29 -7.37
CA VAL A 782 -5.81 18.15 -7.76
C VAL A 782 -5.26 16.77 -7.40
N ASN A 783 -5.68 16.18 -6.28
CA ASN A 783 -5.28 14.82 -5.92
C ASN A 783 -5.92 13.77 -6.82
N ASN A 784 -7.16 13.98 -7.27
CA ASN A 784 -7.83 13.09 -8.21
C ASN A 784 -7.21 13.20 -9.62
N MET A 785 -6.69 14.38 -9.99
CA MET A 785 -6.13 14.68 -11.32
C MET A 785 -4.70 15.22 -11.25
N PRO A 786 -3.72 14.42 -10.80
CA PRO A 786 -2.33 14.85 -10.70
C PRO A 786 -1.71 15.26 -12.05
N THR A 787 -2.32 14.88 -13.18
CA THR A 787 -1.82 15.19 -14.53
C THR A 787 -2.39 16.48 -15.13
N ASN A 788 -3.49 17.03 -14.57
CA ASN A 788 -4.16 18.21 -15.09
C ASN A 788 -3.59 19.51 -14.49
N ALA A 789 -2.75 20.21 -15.26
CA ALA A 789 -2.11 21.45 -14.83
C ALA A 789 -3.10 22.62 -14.61
N VAL A 790 -4.23 22.64 -15.32
CA VAL A 790 -5.21 23.73 -15.21
C VAL A 790 -5.95 23.65 -13.88
N ALA A 791 -6.28 22.44 -13.43
CA ALA A 791 -6.88 22.21 -12.11
C ALA A 791 -5.98 22.72 -10.99
N ALA A 792 -4.66 22.53 -11.11
CA ALA A 792 -3.68 23.06 -10.15
C ALA A 792 -3.61 24.59 -10.15
N LEU A 793 -3.64 25.25 -11.32
CA LEU A 793 -3.59 26.72 -11.42
C LEU A 793 -4.79 27.41 -10.76
N LYS A 794 -5.96 26.75 -10.67
CA LYS A 794 -7.13 27.26 -9.95
C LYS A 794 -6.92 27.37 -8.43
N LEU A 795 -5.94 26.66 -7.87
CA LEU A 795 -5.52 26.80 -6.46
C LEU A 795 -4.80 28.13 -6.18
N GLY A 796 -4.46 28.89 -7.23
CA GLY A 796 -3.72 30.14 -7.18
C GLY A 796 -2.22 29.93 -7.00
N ARG A 797 -1.56 30.85 -6.27
CA ARG A 797 -0.09 30.86 -6.11
C ARG A 797 0.49 29.57 -5.50
N LYS A 798 -0.29 28.87 -4.68
CA LYS A 798 0.09 27.59 -4.07
C LYS A 798 -0.06 26.38 -5.01
N GLY A 799 -0.62 26.56 -6.21
CA GLY A 799 -0.80 25.50 -7.21
C GLY A 799 0.09 25.65 -8.44
N GLU A 800 0.95 26.67 -8.47
CA GLU A 800 1.88 26.94 -9.59
C GLU A 800 2.93 25.84 -9.73
N ASP A 801 3.43 25.33 -8.60
CA ASP A 801 4.45 24.27 -8.57
C ASP A 801 3.85 22.91 -8.96
N GLU A 802 2.63 22.64 -8.49
CA GLU A 802 1.81 21.49 -8.84
C GLU A 802 1.48 21.49 -10.33
N ALA A 803 1.12 22.64 -10.91
CA ALA A 803 0.85 22.75 -12.34
C ALA A 803 2.06 22.36 -13.20
N LEU A 804 3.27 22.78 -12.78
CA LEU A 804 4.53 22.39 -13.43
C LEU A 804 4.89 20.91 -13.22
N ALA A 805 4.50 20.31 -12.09
CA ALA A 805 4.66 18.89 -11.80
C ALA A 805 3.64 18.01 -12.57
N SER A 806 2.46 18.57 -12.86
CA SER A 806 1.43 17.95 -13.69
C SER A 806 1.83 17.95 -15.16
N ASN A 807 1.93 19.15 -15.76
CA ASN A 807 2.26 19.34 -17.17
C ASN A 807 2.94 20.69 -17.41
N ALA A 808 4.27 20.67 -17.58
CA ALA A 808 5.09 21.87 -17.74
C ALA A 808 4.82 22.65 -19.03
N TRP A 809 4.21 22.02 -20.05
CA TRP A 809 3.80 22.68 -21.29
C TRP A 809 2.80 23.81 -21.07
N ILE A 810 2.09 23.84 -19.94
CA ILE A 810 1.16 24.94 -19.59
C ILE A 810 1.85 26.32 -19.59
N THR A 811 3.16 26.35 -19.33
CA THR A 811 3.93 27.60 -19.27
C THR A 811 4.51 28.07 -20.59
N MET A 812 4.32 27.27 -21.66
CA MET A 812 4.93 27.47 -22.97
C MET A 812 4.70 28.86 -23.57
N GLY A 813 3.45 29.33 -23.61
CA GLY A 813 3.11 30.61 -24.25
C GLY A 813 3.86 31.80 -23.65
N PRO A 814 3.68 32.06 -22.34
CA PRO A 814 4.41 33.14 -21.66
C PRO A 814 5.93 32.93 -21.63
N ALA A 815 6.40 31.68 -21.60
CA ALA A 815 7.81 31.36 -21.69
C ALA A 815 8.43 31.76 -23.04
N ILE A 816 7.76 31.47 -24.16
CA ILE A 816 8.18 31.88 -25.51
C ILE A 816 8.19 33.41 -25.62
N LYS A 817 7.10 34.08 -25.20
CA LYS A 817 6.99 35.55 -25.23
C LYS A 817 8.09 36.27 -24.44
N LYS A 818 8.70 35.61 -23.45
CA LYS A 818 9.74 36.17 -22.57
C LYS A 818 11.12 35.54 -22.79
N ASN A 819 11.32 34.78 -23.88
CA ASN A 819 12.57 34.06 -24.19
C ASN A 819 13.10 33.25 -22.98
N MET A 820 12.20 32.50 -22.36
CA MET A 820 12.48 31.67 -21.19
C MET A 820 12.42 30.19 -21.54
N TRP A 821 13.58 29.58 -21.70
CA TRP A 821 13.69 28.14 -21.93
C TRP A 821 13.54 27.36 -20.60
N PRO A 822 12.96 26.14 -20.62
CA PRO A 822 12.79 25.28 -19.45
C PRO A 822 14.12 24.64 -19.02
N VAL A 823 15.09 25.48 -18.68
CA VAL A 823 16.39 25.05 -18.17
C VAL A 823 16.31 25.00 -16.65
N VAL A 824 16.34 23.80 -16.08
CA VAL A 824 16.45 23.61 -14.64
C VAL A 824 17.92 23.80 -14.25
N ARG A 825 18.31 25.01 -13.83
CA ARG A 825 19.61 25.25 -13.22
C ARG A 825 19.55 24.77 -11.78
N GLY A 826 20.35 23.77 -11.43
CA GLY A 826 20.51 23.42 -10.02
C GLY A 826 21.10 24.62 -9.28
N ALA A 827 20.46 25.09 -8.21
CA ALA A 827 21.06 26.00 -7.23
C ALA A 827 22.12 25.27 -6.39
N PHE A 828 23.05 24.59 -7.07
CA PHE A 828 24.17 23.85 -6.51
C PHE A 828 25.20 24.83 -5.93
N ALA A 829 25.45 25.94 -6.64
CA ALA A 829 26.34 27.00 -6.18
C ALA A 829 25.93 27.61 -4.84
N VAL A 830 24.65 27.95 -4.64
CA VAL A 830 24.18 28.60 -3.39
C VAL A 830 24.18 27.63 -2.20
N SER A 831 23.76 26.38 -2.42
CA SER A 831 23.76 25.36 -1.35
C SER A 831 25.18 24.95 -0.95
N ASN A 832 26.11 24.89 -1.91
CA ASN A 832 27.51 24.59 -1.64
C ASN A 832 28.22 25.79 -1.03
N ALA A 833 27.92 27.02 -1.45
CA ALA A 833 28.45 28.23 -0.83
C ALA A 833 28.01 28.34 0.65
N MET A 834 26.73 28.10 0.96
CA MET A 834 26.25 28.06 2.35
C MET A 834 26.90 26.93 3.16
N PHE A 835 27.11 25.76 2.55
CA PHE A 835 27.81 24.64 3.20
C PHE A 835 29.28 24.96 3.48
N ILE A 836 29.97 25.57 2.51
CA ILE A 836 31.36 26.02 2.66
C ILE A 836 31.44 27.09 3.75
N CYS A 837 30.53 28.06 3.78
CA CYS A 837 30.47 29.08 4.84
C CYS A 837 30.21 28.47 6.23
N MET A 838 29.31 27.48 6.33
CA MET A 838 29.01 26.80 7.60
C MET A 838 30.14 25.90 8.08
N ILE A 839 30.87 25.25 7.15
CA ILE A 839 32.10 24.51 7.49
C ILE A 839 33.18 25.48 7.93
N LEU A 840 33.41 26.58 7.23
CA LEU A 840 34.40 27.60 7.61
C LEU A 840 34.09 28.20 8.98
N ALA A 841 32.81 28.49 9.26
CA ALA A 841 32.37 28.93 10.59
C ALA A 841 32.58 27.86 11.66
N GLY A 842 32.29 26.58 11.37
CA GLY A 842 32.54 25.47 12.27
C GLY A 842 34.04 25.27 12.56
N VAL A 843 34.89 25.37 11.54
CA VAL A 843 36.36 25.29 11.68
C VAL A 843 36.90 26.47 12.49
N LEU A 844 36.36 27.68 12.29
CA LEU A 844 36.71 28.85 13.11
C LEU A 844 36.34 28.65 14.59
N VAL A 845 35.18 28.05 14.88
CA VAL A 845 34.76 27.72 16.26
C VAL A 845 35.63 26.61 16.86
N ILE A 846 36.06 25.63 16.06
CA ILE A 846 37.02 24.61 16.50
C ILE A 846 38.36 25.26 16.88
N TYR A 847 38.80 26.27 16.12
CA TYR A 847 40.03 27.01 16.41
C TYR A 847 39.92 27.83 17.70
N MET A 848 38.74 28.40 18.00
CA MET A 848 38.53 29.28 19.16
C MET A 848 38.18 28.54 20.46
N GLU A 849 37.31 27.52 20.42
CA GLU A 849 36.78 26.82 21.61
C GLU A 849 36.93 25.28 21.55
N GLY A 850 37.70 24.75 20.60
CA GLY A 850 38.03 23.33 20.54
C GLY A 850 36.85 22.42 20.18
N ALA A 851 36.53 21.46 21.05
CA ALA A 851 35.61 20.34 20.73
C ALA A 851 34.15 20.76 20.45
N LEU A 852 33.75 21.98 20.85
CA LEU A 852 32.38 22.49 20.66
C LEU A 852 32.02 22.80 19.19
N GLY A 853 33.00 22.96 18.30
CA GLY A 853 32.75 23.20 16.88
C GLY A 853 32.49 21.93 16.05
N ILE A 854 32.84 20.74 16.57
CA ILE A 854 32.68 19.44 15.88
C ILE A 854 31.19 19.11 15.61
N PRO A 855 30.25 19.27 16.57
CA PRO A 855 28.83 19.07 16.32
C PRO A 855 28.25 20.00 15.24
N LEU A 856 28.80 21.22 15.12
CA LEU A 856 28.35 22.23 14.16
C LEU A 856 28.75 21.85 12.73
N VAL A 857 29.96 21.31 12.55
CA VAL A 857 30.44 20.74 11.27
C VAL A 857 29.65 19.48 10.90
N ILE A 858 29.43 18.56 11.84
CA ILE A 858 28.62 17.34 11.61
C ILE A 858 27.16 17.73 11.27
N GLY A 859 26.59 18.70 11.98
CA GLY A 859 25.27 19.25 11.71
C GLY A 859 25.17 19.90 10.33
N ALA A 860 26.20 20.64 9.90
CA ALA A 860 26.29 21.22 8.57
C ALA A 860 26.37 20.15 7.46
N ILE A 861 27.16 19.09 7.65
CA ILE A 861 27.22 17.93 6.74
C ILE A 861 25.87 17.22 6.68
N GLY A 862 25.22 16.99 7.83
CA GLY A 862 23.90 16.38 7.90
C GLY A 862 22.81 17.22 7.22
N LEU A 863 22.83 18.54 7.40
CA LEU A 863 21.93 19.48 6.74
C LEU A 863 22.18 19.56 5.24
N TRP A 864 23.44 19.57 4.79
CA TRP A 864 23.80 19.54 3.37
C TRP A 864 23.38 18.23 2.70
N ALA A 865 23.66 17.09 3.34
CA ALA A 865 23.20 15.79 2.87
C ALA A 865 21.66 15.72 2.82
N ARG A 866 20.97 16.26 3.83
CA ARG A 866 19.50 16.34 3.87
C ARG A 866 18.94 17.29 2.81
N ALA A 867 19.56 18.43 2.56
CA ALA A 867 19.18 19.38 1.52
C ALA A 867 19.39 18.79 0.11
N GLY A 868 20.52 18.10 -0.11
CA GLY A 868 20.81 17.36 -1.32
C GLY A 868 19.83 16.21 -1.58
N ASN A 869 19.43 15.48 -0.53
CA ASN A 869 18.46 14.40 -0.63
C ASN A 869 17.02 14.91 -0.82
N LYS A 870 16.61 16.00 -0.16
CA LYS A 870 15.26 16.57 -0.32
C LYS A 870 14.97 17.02 -1.76
N ARG A 871 15.98 17.47 -2.51
CA ARG A 871 15.84 17.83 -3.93
C ARG A 871 15.71 16.62 -4.87
N GLN A 872 16.07 15.43 -4.39
CA GLN A 872 16.01 14.18 -5.18
C GLN A 872 14.69 13.42 -4.98
N VAL A 873 13.92 13.77 -3.94
CA VAL A 873 12.61 13.15 -3.70
C VAL A 873 11.60 13.75 -4.66
N VAL A 874 11.12 12.93 -5.58
CA VAL A 874 10.05 13.29 -6.51
C VAL A 874 8.73 13.27 -5.75
N ARG A 875 7.97 14.36 -5.86
CA ARG A 875 6.64 14.53 -5.26
C ARG A 875 5.75 15.29 -6.23
N HIS A 876 4.45 15.02 -6.17
CA HIS A 876 3.48 15.83 -6.92
C HIS A 876 3.36 17.25 -6.33
N ARG A 877 3.30 17.37 -5.01
CA ARG A 877 3.21 18.64 -4.28
C ARG A 877 4.56 19.14 -3.79
N ASP A 878 4.72 20.46 -3.77
CA ASP A 878 5.90 21.16 -3.22
C ASP A 878 7.24 20.64 -3.79
N MET A 879 7.26 20.26 -5.07
CA MET A 879 8.47 19.75 -5.74
C MET A 879 9.55 20.86 -5.79
N PRO A 880 10.74 20.67 -5.15
CA PRO A 880 11.74 21.74 -5.06
C PRO A 880 12.23 22.27 -6.41
N LEU A 881 12.36 21.41 -7.42
CA LEU A 881 12.78 21.80 -8.78
C LEU A 881 11.73 22.66 -9.49
N CYS A 882 10.44 22.36 -9.29
CA CYS A 882 9.35 23.18 -9.82
C CYS A 882 9.34 24.57 -9.19
N ARG A 883 9.56 24.63 -7.86
CA ARG A 883 9.62 25.89 -7.12
C ARG A 883 10.73 26.83 -7.59
N ASP A 884 11.91 26.29 -7.91
CA ASP A 884 13.03 27.08 -8.44
C ASP A 884 12.67 27.69 -9.81
N TYR A 885 12.04 26.90 -10.68
CA TYR A 885 11.63 27.37 -12.01
C TYR A 885 10.43 28.33 -11.95
N SER A 886 9.41 28.03 -11.14
CA SER A 886 8.25 28.91 -10.93
C SER A 886 8.69 30.26 -10.36
N SER A 887 9.65 30.27 -9.44
CA SER A 887 10.24 31.50 -8.93
C SER A 887 10.93 32.31 -10.03
N ARG A 888 11.66 31.66 -10.95
CA ARG A 888 12.29 32.35 -12.09
C ARG A 888 11.26 32.91 -13.07
N LEU A 889 10.21 32.15 -13.37
CA LEU A 889 9.10 32.60 -14.20
C LEU A 889 8.42 33.82 -13.56
N ARG A 890 8.18 33.81 -12.25
CA ARG A 890 7.64 34.95 -11.51
C ARG A 890 8.52 36.18 -11.58
N THR A 891 9.83 36.05 -11.36
CA THR A 891 10.78 37.17 -11.44
C THR A 891 10.75 37.84 -12.82
N LYS A 892 10.58 37.05 -13.88
CA LYS A 892 10.48 37.56 -15.26
C LYS A 892 9.06 37.87 -15.73
N ARG A 893 8.07 37.82 -14.83
CA ARG A 893 6.63 38.01 -15.15
C ARG A 893 6.15 37.11 -16.31
N ALA A 894 6.66 35.88 -16.33
CA ALA A 894 6.36 34.83 -17.30
C ALA A 894 5.56 33.66 -16.68
N MET A 895 5.16 33.78 -15.40
CA MET A 895 4.35 32.77 -14.73
C MET A 895 2.88 32.89 -15.17
N VAL A 896 2.29 31.77 -15.53
CA VAL A 896 0.94 31.73 -16.12
C VAL A 896 -0.12 31.77 -15.04
N LYS A 897 -1.12 32.63 -15.22
CA LYS A 897 -2.35 32.63 -14.41
C LYS A 897 -3.47 31.95 -15.17
N TYR A 898 -4.43 31.38 -14.44
CA TYR A 898 -5.60 30.74 -15.04
C TYR A 898 -6.34 31.66 -16.05
N ASN A 899 -6.55 32.92 -15.70
CA ASN A 899 -7.28 33.89 -16.55
C ASN A 899 -6.54 34.28 -17.84
N GLU A 900 -5.25 33.95 -17.96
CA GLU A 900 -4.43 34.28 -19.14
C GLU A 900 -4.34 33.10 -20.12
N LEU A 901 -4.91 31.95 -19.77
CA LEU A 901 -4.91 30.75 -20.61
C LEU A 901 -6.05 30.80 -21.64
N PRO A 902 -5.84 30.22 -22.84
CA PRO A 902 -6.92 29.91 -23.76
C PRO A 902 -8.01 29.08 -23.06
N VAL A 903 -9.27 29.40 -23.31
CA VAL A 903 -10.38 28.79 -22.59
C VAL A 903 -10.48 27.30 -22.95
N GLY A 904 -10.86 26.44 -22.00
CA GLY A 904 -10.98 25.00 -22.24
C GLY A 904 -9.65 24.27 -22.47
N THR A 905 -8.50 24.86 -22.12
CA THR A 905 -7.18 24.19 -22.22
C THR A 905 -7.15 22.83 -21.51
N HIS A 906 -7.90 22.67 -20.41
CA HIS A 906 -7.96 21.43 -19.63
C HIS A 906 -8.59 20.24 -20.36
N LEU A 907 -9.34 20.49 -21.44
CA LEU A 907 -10.02 19.44 -22.22
C LEU A 907 -9.09 18.77 -23.25
N MET A 908 -7.99 19.44 -23.64
CA MET A 908 -7.09 18.97 -24.70
C MET A 908 -5.64 18.79 -24.28
N LEU A 909 -5.14 19.61 -23.34
CA LEU A 909 -3.73 19.62 -23.00
C LEU A 909 -3.32 18.27 -22.41
N SER A 910 -2.51 17.52 -23.16
CA SER A 910 -1.95 16.24 -22.73
C SER A 910 -0.43 16.29 -22.58
N GLY A 911 0.13 15.36 -21.80
CA GLY A 911 1.55 15.17 -21.59
C GLY A 911 2.09 13.94 -22.31
N ILE A 912 2.77 13.07 -21.54
CA ILE A 912 3.27 11.78 -22.01
C ILE A 912 2.10 10.81 -22.08
N ILE A 913 1.81 10.28 -23.27
CA ILE A 913 0.74 9.31 -23.49
C ILE A 913 1.32 7.91 -23.62
N VAL A 914 0.77 6.96 -22.86
CA VAL A 914 1.14 5.54 -22.91
C VAL A 914 -0.12 4.71 -23.19
N PRO A 915 -0.06 3.72 -24.11
CA PRO A 915 -1.10 2.72 -24.27
C PRO A 915 -1.16 1.75 -23.09
N ILE A 916 -2.36 1.52 -22.54
CA ILE A 916 -2.64 0.40 -21.64
C ILE A 916 -3.83 -0.35 -22.21
N GLY A 917 -3.60 -1.58 -22.70
CA GLY A 917 -4.63 -2.31 -23.44
C GLY A 917 -5.11 -1.54 -24.68
N GLU A 918 -4.16 -0.90 -25.39
CA GLU A 918 -4.39 -0.03 -26.56
C GLU A 918 -5.12 1.30 -26.29
N ILE A 919 -5.55 1.57 -25.05
CA ILE A 919 -6.21 2.82 -24.70
C ILE A 919 -5.16 3.89 -24.38
N PRO A 920 -5.24 5.09 -25.00
CA PRO A 920 -4.27 6.15 -24.76
C PRO A 920 -4.52 6.83 -23.41
N ILE A 921 -3.57 6.69 -22.48
CA ILE A 921 -3.66 7.27 -21.14
C ILE A 921 -2.56 8.32 -20.94
N ASP A 922 -2.92 9.48 -20.40
CA ASP A 922 -2.01 10.60 -20.18
C ASP A 922 -1.39 10.59 -18.78
N LEU A 923 -0.08 10.42 -18.69
CA LEU A 923 0.70 10.45 -17.45
C LEU A 923 1.20 11.85 -17.08
N GLY A 924 0.88 12.88 -17.88
CA GLY A 924 1.39 14.25 -17.72
C GLY A 924 2.85 14.39 -18.16
N TYR A 925 3.36 15.63 -18.15
CA TYR A 925 4.74 15.95 -18.53
C TYR A 925 5.38 16.81 -17.43
N PRO A 926 5.98 16.20 -16.39
CA PRO A 926 6.58 16.96 -15.29
C PRO A 926 7.80 17.76 -15.77
N LEU A 927 8.03 18.92 -15.17
CA LEU A 927 9.12 19.83 -15.56
C LEU A 927 10.52 19.21 -15.52
N TRP A 928 10.76 18.27 -14.59
CA TRP A 928 12.09 17.68 -14.37
C TRP A 928 12.40 16.46 -15.26
N VAL A 929 11.54 16.15 -16.24
CA VAL A 929 11.85 15.17 -17.28
C VAL A 929 13.11 15.62 -18.00
N ASP A 930 14.18 14.83 -17.90
CA ASP A 930 15.46 15.14 -18.52
C ASP A 930 15.56 14.51 -19.92
N PRO A 931 15.50 15.31 -21.00
CA PRO A 931 15.52 14.81 -22.38
C PRO A 931 16.90 14.32 -22.83
N LEU A 932 17.93 14.51 -22.01
CA LEU A 932 19.32 14.15 -22.32
C LEU A 932 19.80 12.89 -21.59
N VAL A 933 18.95 12.20 -20.82
CA VAL A 933 19.33 10.98 -20.06
C VAL A 933 19.94 9.91 -20.98
N GLY A 934 19.38 9.66 -22.16
CA GLY A 934 19.93 8.70 -23.12
C GLY A 934 21.16 9.20 -23.92
N LYS A 935 21.44 10.51 -23.91
CA LYS A 935 22.58 11.10 -24.62
C LYS A 935 23.80 11.27 -23.72
N ARG A 936 23.65 11.69 -22.46
CA ARG A 936 24.81 11.94 -21.56
C ARG A 936 25.61 10.67 -21.27
N ASP A 937 24.96 9.51 -21.21
CA ASP A 937 25.65 8.22 -21.00
C ASP A 937 26.52 7.80 -22.19
N LYS A 938 26.30 8.36 -23.39
CA LYS A 938 27.15 8.13 -24.58
C LYS A 938 28.32 9.11 -24.71
N TRP A 939 28.26 10.27 -24.03
CA TRP A 939 29.24 11.37 -24.19
C TRP A 939 30.29 11.43 -23.07
N LEU A 940 30.25 10.49 -22.12
CA LEU A 940 31.31 10.27 -21.13
C LEU A 940 32.19 9.10 -21.59
N PRO A 941 33.31 9.35 -22.30
CA PRO A 941 34.25 8.29 -22.66
C PRO A 941 34.91 7.79 -21.37
N GLY A 942 34.52 6.60 -20.89
CA GLY A 942 35.16 5.99 -19.72
C GLY A 942 34.31 5.02 -18.90
N LEU A 943 32.98 5.01 -19.03
CA LEU A 943 32.15 3.96 -18.43
C LEU A 943 31.79 2.91 -19.48
N ASN A 944 32.64 1.90 -19.62
CA ASN A 944 32.31 0.66 -20.32
C ASN A 944 31.15 -0.04 -19.60
N LEU A 945 29.91 0.26 -20.01
CA LEU A 945 28.74 -0.58 -19.75
C LEU A 945 28.90 -1.88 -20.57
N GLY A 946 28.81 -3.02 -19.88
CA GLY A 946 29.31 -4.31 -20.33
C GLY A 946 28.75 -4.78 -21.68
N ARG A 947 29.66 -5.03 -22.63
CA ARG A 947 29.44 -5.76 -23.89
C ARG A 947 28.95 -7.22 -23.73
N GLY A 948 28.61 -7.67 -22.52
CA GLY A 948 28.30 -9.07 -22.20
C GLY A 948 26.87 -9.53 -22.52
N SER A 949 25.91 -8.61 -22.66
CA SER A 949 24.48 -8.95 -22.89
C SER A 949 24.11 -9.05 -24.37
N THR A 950 24.75 -8.24 -25.23
CA THR A 950 24.39 -8.14 -26.65
C THR A 950 24.71 -9.41 -27.44
N LYS A 951 25.78 -10.14 -27.10
CA LYS A 951 26.14 -11.40 -27.79
C LYS A 951 25.17 -12.53 -27.48
N LYS A 952 24.78 -12.71 -26.20
CA LYS A 952 23.81 -13.74 -25.78
C LYS A 952 22.39 -13.44 -26.27
N ARG A 953 21.99 -12.17 -26.32
CA ARG A 953 20.69 -11.76 -26.90
C ARG A 953 20.67 -11.88 -28.42
N LYS A 954 21.76 -11.52 -29.11
CA LYS A 954 21.89 -11.69 -30.57
C LYS A 954 21.91 -13.16 -30.99
N GLN A 955 22.56 -14.01 -30.21
CA GLN A 955 22.58 -15.46 -30.45
C GLN A 955 21.20 -16.09 -30.21
N LYS A 956 20.49 -15.73 -29.13
CA LYS A 956 19.09 -16.14 -28.93
C LYS A 956 18.13 -15.64 -30.02
N LEU A 957 18.40 -14.47 -30.60
CA LEU A 957 17.65 -13.91 -31.71
C LEU A 957 17.95 -14.65 -33.02
N GLU A 958 19.21 -15.03 -33.24
CA GLU A 958 19.63 -15.88 -34.37
C GLU A 958 18.99 -17.28 -34.28
N ASP A 959 18.85 -17.82 -33.05
CA ASP A 959 18.17 -19.10 -32.79
C ASP A 959 16.65 -18.99 -33.02
N TYR A 960 15.99 -17.93 -32.52
CA TYR A 960 14.55 -17.68 -32.73
C TYR A 960 14.19 -17.46 -34.21
N LEU A 961 15.02 -16.72 -34.95
CA LEU A 961 14.86 -16.49 -36.39
C LEU A 961 15.23 -17.73 -37.23
N GLY A 962 16.03 -18.65 -36.67
CA GLY A 962 16.30 -19.96 -37.24
C GLY A 962 15.07 -20.87 -37.16
N GLU A 963 14.37 -20.87 -36.03
CA GLU A 963 13.17 -21.69 -35.79
C GLU A 963 11.97 -21.25 -36.65
N GLU A 964 11.67 -19.94 -36.76
CA GLU A 964 10.58 -19.44 -37.61
C GLU A 964 10.80 -19.64 -39.12
N SER A 965 12.04 -19.79 -39.57
CA SER A 965 12.36 -19.98 -40.99
C SER A 965 11.98 -21.37 -41.54
N SER A 966 11.65 -22.32 -40.65
CA SER A 966 11.23 -23.69 -41.01
C SER A 966 9.71 -23.87 -41.13
N GLY A 967 8.92 -22.87 -40.71
CA GLY A 967 7.48 -23.02 -40.50
C GLY A 967 6.55 -22.20 -41.40
N ILE A 968 7.06 -21.30 -42.26
CA ILE A 968 6.20 -20.35 -42.99
C ILE A 968 6.69 -20.18 -44.43
N GLU A 969 6.45 -21.18 -45.29
CA GLU A 969 6.39 -20.97 -46.73
C GLU A 969 4.99 -20.46 -47.09
N GLY A 970 4.90 -19.19 -47.51
CA GLY A 970 3.69 -18.68 -48.16
C GLY A 970 3.06 -17.45 -47.52
N ARG A 971 3.80 -16.33 -47.42
CA ARG A 971 3.28 -14.98 -47.63
C ARG A 971 4.46 -14.02 -47.74
N GLY A 972 4.50 -13.28 -48.85
CA GLY A 972 5.67 -12.52 -49.31
C GLY A 972 6.34 -11.70 -48.21
N GLN A 973 7.60 -12.03 -47.92
CA GLN A 973 8.44 -11.26 -47.03
C GLN A 973 9.77 -10.91 -47.70
N VAL A 974 10.19 -9.68 -47.40
CA VAL A 974 11.49 -9.10 -47.71
C VAL A 974 12.58 -9.95 -47.07
N SER A 975 13.59 -10.36 -47.84
CA SER A 975 14.63 -11.28 -47.39
C SER A 975 15.44 -10.76 -46.19
N LYS A 976 15.97 -11.67 -45.37
CA LYS A 976 16.89 -11.41 -44.25
C LYS A 976 18.05 -10.49 -44.65
N SER A 977 18.55 -10.62 -45.88
CA SER A 977 19.59 -9.76 -46.46
C SER A 977 19.10 -8.35 -46.76
N ALA A 978 17.87 -8.18 -47.25
CA ALA A 978 17.28 -6.88 -47.51
C ALA A 978 17.01 -6.10 -46.20
N LEU A 979 16.59 -6.78 -45.13
CA LEU A 979 16.34 -6.18 -43.81
C LEU A 979 17.65 -5.71 -43.14
N LEU A 980 18.70 -6.52 -43.19
CA LEU A 980 20.05 -6.13 -42.74
C LEU A 980 20.63 -4.98 -43.58
N SER A 981 20.43 -5.00 -44.90
CA SER A 981 20.89 -3.92 -45.78
C SER A 981 20.15 -2.59 -45.54
N MET A 982 18.88 -2.63 -45.12
CA MET A 982 18.11 -1.43 -44.75
C MET A 982 18.58 -0.83 -43.43
N ILE A 983 19.04 -1.65 -42.48
CA ILE A 983 19.61 -1.21 -41.21
C ILE A 983 20.96 -0.51 -41.47
N ASP A 984 21.83 -1.10 -42.30
CA ASP A 984 23.11 -0.48 -42.67
C ASP A 984 22.92 0.79 -43.50
N LYS A 985 21.99 0.81 -44.48
CA LYS A 985 21.65 2.03 -45.22
C LYS A 985 21.13 3.15 -44.32
N LYS A 986 20.30 2.84 -43.30
CA LYS A 986 19.84 3.83 -42.32
C LYS A 986 20.95 4.34 -41.41
N ASN A 987 21.93 3.51 -41.06
CA ASN A 987 23.09 3.91 -40.27
C ASN A 987 24.02 4.84 -41.06
N VAL A 988 24.23 4.57 -42.36
CA VAL A 988 24.97 5.44 -43.28
C VAL A 988 24.23 6.77 -43.49
N GLN A 989 22.91 6.75 -43.70
CA GLN A 989 22.10 7.97 -43.81
C GLN A 989 22.05 8.78 -42.51
N LYS A 990 22.05 8.13 -41.33
CA LYS A 990 22.20 8.82 -40.04
C LYS A 990 23.56 9.53 -39.98
N ARG A 991 24.67 8.86 -40.31
CA ARG A 991 26.01 9.48 -40.32
C ARG A 991 26.10 10.69 -41.25
N GLN A 992 25.63 10.58 -42.49
CA GLN A 992 25.61 11.71 -43.44
C GLN A 992 24.71 12.87 -42.97
N LYS A 993 23.60 12.57 -42.28
CA LYS A 993 22.72 13.58 -41.67
C LYS A 993 23.36 14.26 -40.45
N TYR A 994 24.20 13.55 -39.70
CA TYR A 994 24.97 14.11 -38.58
C TYR A 994 26.07 15.07 -39.06
N ASP A 995 26.75 14.76 -40.17
CA ASP A 995 27.73 15.67 -40.77
C ASP A 995 27.06 16.93 -41.36
N GLY A 996 25.86 16.80 -41.94
CA GLY A 996 25.07 17.94 -42.42
C GLY A 996 24.58 18.87 -41.29
N ILE A 997 24.21 18.35 -40.13
CA ILE A 997 23.78 19.15 -38.96
C ILE A 997 24.98 19.83 -38.29
N LYS A 998 26.16 19.19 -38.30
CA LYS A 998 27.41 19.80 -37.81
C LYS A 998 27.77 21.04 -38.63
N ASN A 999 27.63 20.96 -39.96
CA ASN A 999 27.87 22.08 -40.87
C ASN A 999 26.83 23.22 -40.75
N LEU A 1000 25.59 22.89 -40.38
CA LEU A 1000 24.53 23.89 -40.09
C LEU A 1000 24.76 24.61 -38.75
N SER A 1001 25.29 23.90 -37.75
CA SER A 1001 25.62 24.49 -36.45
C SER A 1001 26.82 25.43 -36.54
N SER A 1002 27.81 25.16 -37.40
CA SER A 1002 28.92 26.07 -37.65
C SER A 1002 28.49 27.32 -38.44
N SER A 1003 27.54 27.20 -39.37
CA SER A 1003 27.03 28.37 -40.11
C SER A 1003 26.13 29.28 -39.26
N ILE A 1004 25.40 28.72 -38.28
CA ILE A 1004 24.60 29.49 -37.32
C ILE A 1004 25.50 30.21 -36.29
N ILE A 1005 26.66 29.65 -35.96
CA ILE A 1005 27.67 30.32 -35.14
C ILE A 1005 28.31 31.49 -35.92
N GLN A 1006 28.52 31.33 -37.24
CA GLN A 1006 28.97 32.42 -38.12
C GLN A 1006 27.92 33.54 -38.29
N ALA A 1007 26.63 33.21 -38.38
CA ALA A 1007 25.53 34.20 -38.45
C ALA A 1007 25.27 34.93 -37.12
N LYS A 1008 25.94 34.54 -36.03
CA LYS A 1008 25.91 35.23 -34.74
C LYS A 1008 26.90 36.40 -34.67
N ASP A 1009 27.91 36.41 -35.54
CA ASP A 1009 28.94 37.45 -35.61
C ASP A 1009 28.60 38.58 -36.59
N GLU A 1010 27.70 38.35 -37.55
CA GLU A 1010 27.13 39.40 -38.41
C GLU A 1010 25.66 39.66 -38.04
N GLY A 1011 25.41 40.82 -37.43
CA GLY A 1011 24.08 41.20 -36.97
C GLY A 1011 23.04 41.21 -38.09
N MET A 1012 22.04 40.33 -38.00
CA MET A 1012 20.90 40.36 -38.91
C MET A 1012 19.96 41.52 -38.56
N VAL A 1013 19.93 42.51 -39.47
CA VAL A 1013 18.94 43.57 -39.57
C VAL A 1013 17.63 42.96 -40.08
N PHE A 1014 16.53 43.13 -39.36
CA PHE A 1014 15.20 42.91 -39.89
C PHE A 1014 14.64 44.25 -40.37
N GLU A 1015 14.48 44.40 -41.68
CA GLU A 1015 13.74 45.50 -42.30
C GLU A 1015 12.27 45.43 -41.88
N SER A 1016 11.74 46.57 -41.42
CA SER A 1016 10.32 46.78 -41.16
C SER A 1016 9.83 47.97 -41.97
N THR A 1017 9.10 47.69 -43.03
CA THR A 1017 8.18 48.59 -43.77
C THR A 1017 6.97 47.72 -44.09
N GLU A 1018 5.69 48.12 -43.98
CA GLU A 1018 5.04 49.41 -43.94
C GLU A 1018 3.56 49.18 -43.52
N ASN A 1019 2.86 50.28 -43.21
CA ASN A 1019 1.40 50.45 -43.06
C ASN A 1019 0.77 50.19 -41.69
N ASP A 1020 0.63 51.28 -40.92
CA ASP A 1020 -0.65 51.59 -40.30
C ASP A 1020 -0.78 53.12 -40.06
N ASP A 1021 -1.28 53.81 -41.09
CA ASP A 1021 -1.83 55.16 -40.97
C ASP A 1021 -3.29 55.07 -40.52
N ARG A 1022 -3.58 55.56 -39.31
CA ARG A 1022 -4.79 56.32 -38.92
C ARG A 1022 -4.90 56.39 -37.39
N ILE A 1023 -4.78 57.59 -36.83
CA ILE A 1023 -5.83 58.27 -36.05
C ILE A 1023 -5.27 59.59 -35.50
N ILE A 1024 -5.98 60.66 -35.85
CA ILE A 1024 -5.78 62.07 -35.51
C ILE A 1024 -6.39 62.36 -34.13
N GLY A 1025 -5.74 63.22 -33.33
CA GLY A 1025 -6.41 64.01 -32.28
C GLY A 1025 -5.58 64.31 -31.03
N GLY A 1026 -5.00 65.51 -30.94
CA GLY A 1026 -4.53 66.11 -29.66
C GLY A 1026 -5.70 66.68 -28.81
N PRO A 1027 -5.47 67.48 -27.72
CA PRO A 1027 -4.23 68.18 -27.35
C PRO A 1027 -3.78 68.16 -25.85
N ARG A 1028 -2.45 68.30 -25.68
CA ARG A 1028 -1.63 69.08 -24.70
C ARG A 1028 -2.05 69.32 -23.22
N ARG A 1029 -1.17 68.81 -22.30
CA ARG A 1029 -0.39 69.43 -21.16
C ARG A 1029 -1.12 70.19 -20.01
N PRO A 1030 -0.54 70.38 -18.77
CA PRO A 1030 0.89 70.48 -18.41
C PRO A 1030 1.41 69.92 -17.04
N SER A 1031 2.76 69.90 -16.90
CA SER A 1031 3.66 70.04 -15.71
C SER A 1031 3.45 69.18 -14.43
N SER A 1032 4.49 68.58 -13.81
CA SER A 1032 5.66 69.28 -13.25
C SER A 1032 6.83 68.36 -12.79
N ARG A 1033 8.05 68.84 -13.10
CA ARG A 1033 9.37 68.82 -12.40
C ARG A 1033 9.86 67.61 -11.58
N GLY A 1034 11.09 67.19 -11.91
CA GLY A 1034 12.11 66.70 -10.97
C GLY A 1034 13.24 65.89 -11.61
N THR A 1035 14.41 66.49 -11.86
CA THR A 1035 15.67 65.81 -12.29
C THR A 1035 16.38 65.15 -11.09
N PRO A 1036 17.27 64.13 -11.31
CA PRO A 1036 18.70 64.43 -11.16
C PRO A 1036 19.69 63.65 -12.06
N ARG A 1037 20.73 64.40 -12.45
CA ARG A 1037 22.18 64.15 -12.70
C ARG A 1037 22.77 62.75 -12.94
N LYS A 1038 23.57 62.68 -14.01
CA LYS A 1038 24.67 61.74 -14.30
C LYS A 1038 25.86 61.89 -13.33
N ARG A 1039 26.52 60.77 -13.00
CA ARG A 1039 27.93 60.71 -12.54
C ARG A 1039 28.68 59.67 -13.38
N ASN A 1040 29.84 60.09 -13.90
CA ASN A 1040 30.79 59.27 -14.66
C ASN A 1040 31.64 58.39 -13.72
N PRO A 1041 32.18 57.25 -14.19
CA PRO A 1041 33.11 56.40 -13.44
C PRO A 1041 34.55 56.96 -13.47
N PRO A 1042 35.39 56.66 -12.46
CA PRO A 1042 36.79 57.08 -12.43
C PRO A 1042 37.71 56.18 -13.30
N PRO A 1043 38.92 56.66 -13.66
CA PRO A 1043 39.75 56.12 -14.73
C PRO A 1043 40.78 55.10 -14.24
N GLY A 1044 41.15 54.15 -15.10
CA GLY A 1044 42.24 53.20 -14.84
C GLY A 1044 42.11 51.89 -15.62
N PHE A 1045 42.27 51.96 -16.94
CA PHE A 1045 42.41 50.80 -17.81
C PHE A 1045 43.89 50.41 -17.93
N VAL A 1046 44.22 49.13 -17.76
CA VAL A 1046 45.30 48.48 -18.54
C VAL A 1046 44.83 47.09 -18.97
N LYS A 1047 44.87 46.85 -20.28
CA LYS A 1047 44.57 45.61 -21.01
C LYS A 1047 45.64 44.53 -20.79
N LYS A 1048 45.21 43.27 -20.76
CA LYS A 1048 45.76 42.04 -21.41
C LYS A 1048 45.17 40.83 -20.64
N SER A 1049 44.79 39.70 -21.21
CA SER A 1049 45.08 39.04 -22.48
C SER A 1049 43.98 38.01 -22.76
N GLN A 1050 43.90 37.52 -23.99
CA GLN A 1050 43.03 36.42 -24.43
C GLN A 1050 43.08 35.24 -23.45
N PHE A 1051 41.91 34.82 -22.95
CA PHE A 1051 41.71 33.46 -22.46
C PHE A 1051 40.54 32.88 -23.24
N GLY A 1052 40.81 31.72 -23.86
CA GLY A 1052 40.01 31.14 -24.93
C GLY A 1052 38.63 30.66 -24.51
N ASP A 1053 37.77 30.60 -25.52
CA ASP A 1053 36.61 29.73 -25.58
C ASP A 1053 37.03 28.30 -25.17
N ASN A 1054 36.69 27.89 -23.95
CA ASN A 1054 36.58 26.48 -23.61
C ASN A 1054 35.80 26.15 -22.33
N ASP A 1055 34.94 27.04 -21.83
CA ASP A 1055 34.02 26.68 -20.73
C ASP A 1055 32.56 26.74 -21.20
N SER A 1056 32.27 25.88 -22.16
CA SER A 1056 30.95 25.26 -22.24
C SER A 1056 31.11 23.76 -22.07
N VAL A 1057 30.25 23.20 -21.22
CA VAL A 1057 30.11 21.77 -20.88
C VAL A 1057 30.99 21.31 -19.70
N PHE A 1058 30.30 20.63 -18.78
CA PHE A 1058 30.77 19.78 -17.68
C PHE A 1058 30.62 20.34 -16.24
N TYR A 1059 29.63 19.74 -15.56
CA TYR A 1059 29.31 19.64 -14.11
C TYR A 1059 29.51 20.83 -13.17
#